data_AF-B7KFX2-F1
#
_entry.id   AF-B7KFX2-F1
#
_cell.length_a   1.000
_cell.length_b   1.000
_cell.length_c   1.000
_cell.angle_alpha   90.00
_cell.angle_beta   90.00
_cell.angle_gamma   90.00
#
_symmetry.space_group_name_H-M   'P 1'
#
loop_
_entity.id
_entity.type
_entity.pdbx_description
1 polymer ?
#
loop_
_entity_poly.entity_id
_entity_poly.type
_entity_poly.pdbx_seq_one_letter_code
_entity_poly.pdbx_strand_id
1 'polypeptide(L)'
;MDYQKFIEQLPQIYDNWGENNMSPKIKEFLEIEQQIEGEIKANLMALLNLAVANLTPDEIYCQIGGIFQGKSLIGALLDHPEKEAYAVEILEGEEEDNLSELIDNLVRYKRENQVSFCSSSSLEDVFLELRELETDSKIGVVFYQSKSDYRSQLLSLLLVKEFLAEQALIIIYNSNYSMVQQACCDFLLTHPQSQLLLDLSTPNAIHYTWGNGVYLIAWEQQQDQSFDEQLFKQDLLNQPVIQAISDLHDHFEFKAKPQAINLLVHQARNLSITQGAIEKYREALTWNPYNPDIYYELGVIYYQQRELEEASQLLKKAIELDFLKSQYHYLLGIIYFEQEQWEEAINVYKRAIEAFPKQDKEYLKIYSMLIRILGLIDQREKAIKVVEQGIKDLPNEILLKLENINILPYIYENEEEINVYRQRFTHSLDELLDSIKLNSVEEKKQALESLKTFNTFMIHCQGKNDLEIQIKLGNLRHKILKANYPQYVKKLDITPLKVGEKIRIGYVSAWFRNNNSANWALDWIKNTNREEFAIYCYYTDQVRDNITEEFQQQSDFFEQVSENIEEICQKIIKDRIHILIYPDIGTVELTTLLAGLRLAPIQCTAWGGPVTSGLPTIDYYLSSDLMEPENGQDHYSEQLVRLPNLGLCYPKIKFPQKRKNRQEFNLDDQSILYLSSQNYLKYLPQYDYVFPSIAVRVPHAKFVFIASHINTVIKEKFIKRLQKAFADFNLDSQDYCLILPVLSPEDYLNLNLVSDIYLDTFDWSGGNTTMQAIASNLPIVTCPGEFMRGRHSYGMLKMLGVEETIAKDESEYIDIAVRLGLDEEWRNSLREKTKVNQDQVYNDKTCVKALEDFFRKTVRQPQK
;
A
#
# COMPACT_ATOMS: atom_id res chain seq x y z
N MET A 1 -41.85 31.73 -25.33
CA MET A 1 -41.28 33.06 -25.08
C MET A 1 -41.51 33.86 -26.34
N ASP A 2 -42.11 35.06 -26.25
CA ASP A 2 -42.30 35.92 -27.43
C ASP A 2 -41.11 36.87 -27.59
N TYR A 3 -40.03 36.37 -28.19
CA TYR A 3 -38.79 37.13 -28.32
C TYR A 3 -38.92 38.29 -29.32
N GLN A 4 -39.86 38.22 -30.28
CA GLN A 4 -40.11 39.32 -31.22
C GLN A 4 -40.72 40.52 -30.51
N LYS A 5 -41.76 40.28 -29.70
CA LYS A 5 -42.37 41.30 -28.84
C LYS A 5 -41.38 41.85 -27.82
N PHE A 6 -40.52 41.01 -27.25
CA PHE A 6 -39.44 41.44 -26.37
C PHE A 6 -38.51 42.46 -27.06
N ILE A 7 -38.04 42.17 -28.28
CA ILE A 7 -37.15 43.07 -29.03
C ILE A 7 -37.83 44.40 -29.36
N GLU A 8 -39.12 44.38 -29.74
CA GLU A 8 -39.89 45.61 -30.03
C GLU A 8 -40.07 46.50 -28.79
N GLN A 9 -40.19 45.89 -27.61
CA GLN A 9 -40.38 46.58 -26.34
C GLN A 9 -39.07 47.05 -25.71
N LEU A 10 -37.94 46.41 -26.03
CA LEU A 10 -36.66 46.63 -25.35
C LEU A 10 -36.20 48.10 -25.34
N PRO A 11 -36.25 48.87 -26.45
CA PRO A 11 -35.90 50.30 -26.41
C PRO A 11 -36.83 51.15 -25.54
N GLN A 12 -38.06 50.69 -25.30
CA GLN A 12 -39.11 51.49 -24.66
C GLN A 12 -38.99 51.51 -23.14
N ILE A 13 -38.28 50.55 -22.55
CA ILE A 13 -38.08 50.45 -21.09
C ILE A 13 -36.91 51.29 -20.57
N TYR A 14 -36.14 51.94 -21.46
CA TYR A 14 -35.01 52.80 -21.11
C TYR A 14 -35.24 54.26 -21.50
N ASP A 15 -34.62 55.15 -20.74
CA ASP A 15 -34.35 56.52 -21.17
C ASP A 15 -32.98 56.56 -21.87
N ASN A 16 -32.85 57.35 -22.94
CA ASN A 16 -31.64 57.48 -23.75
C ASN A 16 -31.14 56.13 -24.34
N TRP A 17 -32.05 55.30 -24.87
CA TRP A 17 -31.70 54.03 -25.49
C TRP A 17 -30.59 54.16 -26.55
N GLY A 18 -29.54 53.35 -26.41
CA GLY A 18 -28.38 53.37 -27.31
C GLY A 18 -27.34 54.45 -27.02
N GLU A 19 -27.55 55.30 -26.00
CA GLU A 19 -26.59 56.30 -25.55
C GLU A 19 -25.80 55.83 -24.30
N ASN A 20 -24.65 56.45 -24.03
CA ASN A 20 -23.77 56.06 -22.90
C ASN A 20 -24.36 56.36 -21.51
N ASN A 21 -25.39 57.20 -21.43
CA ASN A 21 -26.10 57.59 -20.21
C ASN A 21 -27.46 56.90 -20.08
N MET A 22 -27.66 55.77 -20.76
CA MET A 22 -28.89 54.99 -20.72
C MET A 22 -29.19 54.50 -19.29
N SER A 23 -30.45 54.64 -18.89
CA SER A 23 -30.94 54.20 -17.58
C SER A 23 -32.33 53.57 -17.71
N PRO A 24 -32.70 52.60 -16.85
CA PRO A 24 -34.04 52.01 -16.90
C PRO A 24 -35.08 53.02 -16.40
N LYS A 25 -36.28 53.00 -16.99
CA LYS A 25 -37.38 53.88 -16.56
C LYS A 25 -37.93 53.52 -15.19
N ILE A 26 -37.88 52.24 -14.84
CA ILE A 26 -38.25 51.72 -13.52
C ILE A 26 -37.10 52.02 -12.56
N LYS A 27 -37.34 52.92 -11.60
CA LYS A 27 -36.30 53.42 -10.69
C LYS A 27 -35.94 52.40 -9.62
N GLU A 28 -36.82 51.46 -9.32
CA GLU A 28 -36.57 50.38 -8.37
C GLU A 28 -35.29 49.58 -8.73
N PHE A 29 -34.96 49.42 -10.01
CA PHE A 29 -33.71 48.76 -10.41
C PHE A 29 -32.45 49.53 -9.99
N LEU A 30 -32.49 50.87 -9.99
CA LEU A 30 -31.38 51.71 -9.52
C LEU A 30 -31.22 51.61 -8.00
N GLU A 31 -32.33 51.44 -7.28
CA GLU A 31 -32.32 51.23 -5.84
C GLU A 31 -31.78 49.84 -5.48
N ILE A 32 -32.20 48.79 -6.19
CA ILE A 32 -31.67 47.42 -6.02
C ILE A 32 -30.17 47.39 -6.31
N GLU A 33 -29.71 48.07 -7.37
CA GLU A 33 -28.27 48.13 -7.70
C GLU A 33 -27.45 48.74 -6.55
N GLN A 34 -27.98 49.72 -5.83
CA GLN A 34 -27.31 50.35 -4.69
C GLN A 34 -27.41 49.54 -3.39
N GLN A 35 -28.47 48.75 -3.22
CA GLN A 35 -28.79 48.06 -1.97
C GLN A 35 -28.20 46.65 -1.87
N ILE A 36 -27.96 45.99 -3.00
CA ILE A 36 -27.33 44.67 -3.08
C ILE A 36 -25.95 44.86 -3.71
N GLU A 37 -24.91 44.23 -3.20
CA GLU A 37 -23.57 44.29 -3.80
C GLU A 37 -23.52 43.42 -5.09
N GLY A 38 -22.44 43.53 -5.88
CA GLY A 38 -22.25 42.68 -7.07
C GLY A 38 -22.30 43.42 -8.42
N GLU A 39 -21.82 42.73 -9.46
CA GLU A 39 -21.46 43.33 -10.76
C GLU A 39 -22.66 43.69 -11.65
N ILE A 40 -23.83 43.09 -11.39
CA ILE A 40 -25.04 43.29 -12.20
C ILE A 40 -25.59 44.71 -12.01
N LYS A 41 -25.86 45.37 -13.14
CA LYS A 41 -26.31 46.76 -13.23
C LYS A 41 -27.81 46.87 -13.44
N ALA A 42 -28.39 48.02 -13.08
CA ALA A 42 -29.81 48.31 -13.23
C ALA A 42 -30.30 48.11 -14.67
N ASN A 43 -29.45 48.44 -15.65
CA ASN A 43 -29.78 48.21 -17.06
C ASN A 43 -29.96 46.72 -17.37
N LEU A 44 -29.07 45.85 -16.90
CA LEU A 44 -29.20 44.41 -17.15
C LEU A 44 -30.40 43.81 -16.41
N MET A 45 -30.69 44.26 -15.19
CA MET A 45 -31.89 43.83 -14.46
C MET A 45 -33.18 44.17 -15.21
N ALA A 46 -33.28 45.38 -15.77
CA ALA A 46 -34.45 45.79 -16.56
C ALA A 46 -34.61 44.96 -17.84
N LEU A 47 -33.49 44.57 -18.49
CA LEU A 47 -33.52 43.66 -19.63
C LEU A 47 -34.04 42.28 -19.25
N LEU A 48 -33.51 41.69 -18.18
CA LEU A 48 -33.94 40.37 -17.69
C LEU A 48 -35.41 40.38 -17.29
N ASN A 49 -35.85 41.46 -16.65
CA ASN A 49 -37.25 41.66 -16.27
C ASN A 49 -38.19 41.65 -17.47
N LEU A 50 -37.85 42.41 -18.52
CA LEU A 50 -38.63 42.41 -19.76
C LEU A 50 -38.64 41.03 -20.45
N ALA A 51 -37.55 40.27 -20.35
CA ALA A 51 -37.50 38.91 -20.87
C ALA A 51 -38.50 38.01 -20.14
N VAL A 52 -38.52 38.05 -18.80
CA VAL A 52 -39.49 37.32 -17.97
C VAL A 52 -40.94 37.72 -18.26
N ALA A 53 -41.20 39.01 -18.50
CA ALA A 53 -42.52 39.53 -18.88
C ALA A 53 -43.10 38.92 -20.17
N ASN A 54 -42.23 38.37 -21.04
CA ASN A 54 -42.61 37.79 -22.34
C ASN A 54 -42.62 36.24 -22.34
N LEU A 55 -42.49 35.61 -21.16
CA LEU A 55 -42.68 34.17 -20.97
C LEU A 55 -44.17 33.79 -21.07
N THR A 56 -44.46 32.64 -21.70
CA THR A 56 -45.82 32.05 -21.65
C THR A 56 -46.11 31.45 -20.26
N PRO A 57 -47.37 31.11 -19.91
CA PRO A 57 -47.70 30.55 -18.59
C PRO A 57 -46.99 29.23 -18.26
N ASP A 58 -46.68 28.42 -19.27
CA ASP A 58 -46.02 27.11 -19.11
C ASP A 58 -44.49 27.21 -19.19
N GLU A 59 -43.96 28.43 -19.18
CA GLU A 59 -42.54 28.69 -19.30
C GLU A 59 -41.95 29.36 -18.06
N ILE A 60 -40.69 29.05 -17.83
CA ILE A 60 -39.92 29.51 -16.68
C ILE A 60 -38.65 30.23 -17.12
N TYR A 61 -38.12 31.02 -16.19
CA TYR A 61 -36.81 31.64 -16.28
C TYR A 61 -35.74 30.70 -15.72
N CYS A 62 -34.57 30.61 -16.34
CA CYS A 62 -33.45 29.85 -15.81
C CYS A 62 -32.19 30.72 -15.80
N GLN A 63 -31.56 30.86 -14.64
CA GLN A 63 -30.25 31.50 -14.50
C GLN A 63 -29.19 30.45 -14.22
N ILE A 64 -28.09 30.49 -14.98
CA ILE A 64 -26.93 29.62 -14.84
C ILE A 64 -25.71 30.46 -14.45
N GLY A 65 -25.22 30.24 -13.24
CA GLY A 65 -24.07 30.91 -12.65
C GLY A 65 -24.32 32.34 -12.17
N GLY A 66 -23.41 32.82 -11.33
CA GLY A 66 -23.38 34.22 -10.89
C GLY A 66 -24.57 34.58 -10.02
N ILE A 67 -25.09 33.60 -9.26
CA ILE A 67 -26.32 33.71 -8.48
C ILE A 67 -26.07 34.36 -7.12
N PHE A 68 -24.81 34.43 -6.70
CA PHE A 68 -24.38 35.04 -5.44
C PHE A 68 -25.01 36.43 -5.23
N GLN A 69 -25.57 36.65 -4.04
CA GLN A 69 -26.34 37.84 -3.62
C GLN A 69 -27.70 38.08 -4.32
N GLY A 70 -28.04 37.33 -5.37
CA GLY A 70 -29.40 37.25 -5.93
C GLY A 70 -29.85 38.44 -6.79
N LYS A 71 -28.97 39.40 -7.06
CA LYS A 71 -29.31 40.68 -7.71
C LYS A 71 -30.01 40.49 -9.07
N SER A 72 -29.48 39.63 -9.94
CA SER A 72 -30.06 39.33 -11.26
C SER A 72 -31.41 38.60 -11.17
N LEU A 73 -31.54 37.62 -10.27
CA LEU A 73 -32.80 36.89 -10.03
C LEU A 73 -33.91 37.83 -9.55
N ILE A 74 -33.60 38.69 -8.57
CA ILE A 74 -34.55 39.67 -8.02
C ILE A 74 -34.97 40.65 -9.11
N GLY A 75 -34.02 41.15 -9.91
CA GLY A 75 -34.30 42.01 -11.05
C GLY A 75 -35.21 41.35 -12.07
N ALA A 76 -34.91 40.11 -12.47
CA ALA A 76 -35.68 39.36 -13.45
C ALA A 76 -37.14 39.14 -13.00
N LEU A 77 -37.36 38.81 -11.73
CA LEU A 77 -38.68 38.51 -11.16
C LEU A 77 -39.41 39.74 -10.58
N LEU A 78 -38.85 40.94 -10.70
CA LEU A 78 -39.51 42.16 -10.26
C LEU A 78 -40.86 42.30 -11.00
N ASP A 79 -41.94 42.68 -10.32
CA ASP A 79 -43.29 42.78 -10.91
C ASP A 79 -43.94 41.51 -11.52
N HIS A 80 -43.32 40.33 -11.39
CA HIS A 80 -43.83 39.06 -11.94
C HIS A 80 -44.04 37.99 -10.85
N PRO A 81 -44.98 38.17 -9.90
CA PRO A 81 -45.20 37.22 -8.80
C PRO A 81 -45.69 35.84 -9.25
N GLU A 82 -46.20 35.72 -10.47
CA GLU A 82 -46.71 34.49 -11.07
C GLU A 82 -45.65 33.66 -11.81
N LYS A 83 -44.42 34.18 -11.95
CA LYS A 83 -43.35 33.51 -12.70
C LYS A 83 -42.38 32.80 -11.77
N GLU A 84 -41.95 31.62 -12.18
CA GLU A 84 -40.96 30.81 -11.46
C GLU A 84 -39.61 30.84 -12.17
N ALA A 85 -38.55 30.58 -11.39
CA ALA A 85 -37.18 30.57 -11.86
C ALA A 85 -36.38 29.37 -11.34
N TYR A 86 -35.53 28.82 -12.20
CA TYR A 86 -34.44 27.95 -11.81
C TYR A 86 -33.15 28.74 -11.61
N ALA A 87 -32.49 28.48 -10.49
CA ALA A 87 -31.21 29.04 -10.13
C ALA A 87 -30.17 27.91 -10.07
N VAL A 88 -29.29 27.87 -11.07
CA VAL A 88 -28.28 26.83 -11.29
C VAL A 88 -26.88 27.37 -10.95
N GLU A 89 -26.20 26.79 -9.98
CA GLU A 89 -24.84 27.20 -9.58
C GLU A 89 -23.89 26.00 -9.44
N ILE A 90 -22.62 26.17 -9.80
CA ILE A 90 -21.57 25.15 -9.58
C ILE A 90 -20.80 25.54 -8.32
N LEU A 91 -20.81 24.67 -7.31
CA LEU A 91 -20.13 24.94 -6.03
C LEU A 91 -18.68 24.40 -6.07
N GLU A 92 -17.70 25.27 -5.92
CA GLU A 92 -16.27 24.91 -5.81
C GLU A 92 -15.70 25.39 -4.44
N GLY A 93 -15.56 24.49 -3.46
CA GLY A 93 -14.90 24.78 -2.16
C GLY A 93 -15.84 25.05 -0.97
N GLU A 94 -15.31 25.64 0.11
CA GLU A 94 -16.08 26.04 1.31
C GLU A 94 -16.76 27.40 1.07
N GLU A 95 -17.91 27.40 0.38
CA GLU A 95 -18.74 28.61 0.15
C GLU A 95 -20.12 28.50 0.84
N GLU A 96 -20.17 27.98 2.07
CA GLU A 96 -21.42 27.90 2.85
C GLU A 96 -21.96 29.28 3.31
N ASP A 97 -21.08 30.28 3.49
CA ASP A 97 -21.49 31.61 3.96
C ASP A 97 -22.29 32.42 2.90
N ASN A 98 -22.09 32.16 1.61
CA ASN A 98 -22.68 32.96 0.52
C ASN A 98 -24.14 32.61 0.18
N LEU A 99 -24.60 31.41 0.53
CA LEU A 99 -26.00 30.99 0.29
C LEU A 99 -26.97 31.73 1.23
N SER A 100 -26.51 32.07 2.43
CA SER A 100 -27.32 32.77 3.44
C SER A 100 -27.74 34.17 2.98
N GLU A 101 -26.80 34.94 2.42
CA GLU A 101 -27.04 36.30 1.93
C GLU A 101 -27.99 36.32 0.72
N LEU A 102 -27.88 35.32 -0.16
CA LEU A 102 -28.79 35.13 -1.29
C LEU A 102 -30.24 34.89 -0.81
N ILE A 103 -30.43 33.98 0.14
CA ILE A 103 -31.75 33.69 0.71
C ILE A 103 -32.33 34.94 1.38
N ASP A 104 -31.54 35.66 2.18
CA ASP A 104 -31.97 36.88 2.86
C ASP A 104 -32.42 37.97 1.87
N ASN A 105 -31.70 38.14 0.76
CA ASN A 105 -32.08 39.08 -0.28
C ASN A 105 -33.35 38.63 -1.02
N LEU A 106 -33.51 37.34 -1.34
CA LEU A 106 -34.76 36.85 -1.94
C LEU A 106 -35.96 37.07 -1.01
N VAL A 107 -35.82 36.81 0.28
CA VAL A 107 -36.87 37.07 1.29
C VAL A 107 -37.17 38.57 1.40
N ARG A 108 -36.15 39.43 1.42
CA ARG A 108 -36.30 40.89 1.48
C ARG A 108 -37.16 41.43 0.35
N TYR A 109 -37.03 40.86 -0.84
CA TYR A 109 -37.80 41.25 -2.03
C TYR A 109 -39.01 40.34 -2.32
N LYS A 110 -39.34 39.41 -1.40
CA LYS A 110 -40.49 38.48 -1.49
C LYS A 110 -40.46 37.59 -2.75
N ARG A 111 -39.30 37.01 -3.03
CA ARG A 111 -39.02 36.14 -4.20
C ARG A 111 -38.59 34.72 -3.82
N GLU A 112 -38.51 34.41 -2.53
CA GLU A 112 -38.04 33.13 -2.01
C GLU A 112 -38.88 31.94 -2.49
N ASN A 113 -40.18 32.13 -2.73
CA ASN A 113 -41.07 31.07 -3.20
C ASN A 113 -41.11 30.94 -4.73
N GLN A 114 -40.40 31.81 -5.46
CA GLN A 114 -40.37 31.82 -6.92
C GLN A 114 -39.12 31.15 -7.48
N VAL A 115 -38.12 30.84 -6.65
CA VAL A 115 -36.81 30.34 -7.09
C VAL A 115 -36.57 28.93 -6.57
N SER A 116 -36.32 28.00 -7.49
CA SER A 116 -35.87 26.64 -7.17
C SER A 116 -34.37 26.52 -7.47
N PHE A 117 -33.60 26.12 -6.45
CA PHE A 117 -32.14 26.03 -6.52
C PHE A 117 -31.65 24.65 -6.94
N CYS A 118 -30.71 24.62 -7.89
CA CYS A 118 -29.97 23.43 -8.31
C CYS A 118 -28.48 23.72 -8.15
N SER A 119 -27.76 22.91 -7.37
CA SER A 119 -26.36 23.19 -7.05
C SER A 119 -25.56 21.90 -6.92
N SER A 120 -24.48 21.79 -7.68
CA SER A 120 -23.67 20.58 -7.72
C SER A 120 -22.18 20.87 -7.95
N SER A 121 -21.35 19.82 -7.88
CA SER A 121 -19.89 19.92 -8.06
C SER A 121 -19.44 19.99 -9.52
N SER A 122 -20.34 19.70 -10.47
CA SER A 122 -20.07 19.80 -11.90
C SER A 122 -21.28 20.33 -12.66
N LEU A 123 -21.06 20.89 -13.85
CA LEU A 123 -22.13 21.45 -14.68
C LEU A 123 -23.07 20.33 -15.18
N GLU A 124 -22.49 19.18 -15.50
CA GLU A 124 -23.21 17.99 -15.92
C GLU A 124 -24.19 17.53 -14.84
N ASP A 125 -23.74 17.48 -13.58
CA ASP A 125 -24.58 17.09 -12.45
C ASP A 125 -25.76 18.05 -12.25
N VAL A 126 -25.58 19.36 -12.46
CA VAL A 126 -26.70 20.30 -12.33
C VAL A 126 -27.74 20.10 -13.43
N PHE A 127 -27.34 19.82 -14.67
CA PHE A 127 -28.31 19.50 -15.74
C PHE A 127 -28.97 18.13 -15.55
N LEU A 128 -28.31 17.20 -14.84
CA LEU A 128 -28.92 15.97 -14.39
C LEU A 128 -30.00 16.27 -13.32
N GLU A 129 -29.70 17.10 -12.32
CA GLU A 129 -30.67 17.55 -11.29
C GLU A 129 -31.87 18.28 -11.90
N LEU A 130 -31.64 19.21 -12.84
CA LEU A 130 -32.69 19.89 -13.59
C LEU A 130 -33.64 18.92 -14.32
N ARG A 131 -33.11 17.79 -14.81
CA ARG A 131 -33.92 16.73 -15.45
C ARG A 131 -34.72 15.92 -14.42
N GLU A 132 -34.28 15.86 -13.17
CA GLU A 132 -34.95 15.13 -12.08
C GLU A 132 -36.11 15.91 -11.44
N LEU A 133 -36.20 17.23 -11.63
CA LEU A 133 -37.24 18.09 -11.06
C LEU A 133 -38.66 17.85 -11.61
N GLU A 134 -38.86 16.94 -12.58
CA GLU A 134 -40.15 16.53 -13.16
C GLU A 134 -41.15 17.69 -13.38
N THR A 135 -40.70 18.80 -14.00
CA THR A 135 -41.62 19.91 -14.27
C THR A 135 -42.19 19.86 -15.67
N ASP A 136 -43.51 20.04 -15.78
CA ASP A 136 -44.22 20.21 -17.05
C ASP A 136 -43.77 21.49 -17.81
N SER A 137 -43.10 22.42 -17.10
CA SER A 137 -42.67 23.71 -17.64
C SER A 137 -41.37 23.65 -18.43
N LYS A 138 -41.32 24.39 -19.55
CA LYS A 138 -40.14 24.52 -20.42
C LYS A 138 -39.39 25.82 -20.16
N ILE A 139 -38.09 25.85 -20.43
CA ILE A 139 -37.29 27.06 -20.22
C ILE A 139 -37.51 28.03 -21.38
N GLY A 140 -38.23 29.12 -21.14
CA GLY A 140 -38.48 30.15 -22.14
C GLY A 140 -37.40 31.24 -22.19
N VAL A 141 -36.70 31.49 -21.07
CA VAL A 141 -35.58 32.43 -21.00
C VAL A 141 -34.44 31.81 -20.21
N VAL A 142 -33.24 31.80 -20.79
CA VAL A 142 -31.99 31.43 -20.11
C VAL A 142 -31.11 32.65 -19.96
N PHE A 143 -30.59 32.87 -18.76
CA PHE A 143 -29.53 33.86 -18.51
C PHE A 143 -28.26 33.16 -18.03
N TYR A 144 -27.18 33.32 -18.78
CA TYR A 144 -25.89 32.74 -18.45
C TYR A 144 -24.93 33.80 -17.91
N GLN A 145 -24.49 33.61 -16.67
CA GLN A 145 -23.59 34.50 -15.94
C GLN A 145 -22.54 33.68 -15.15
N SER A 146 -21.91 32.69 -15.78
CA SER A 146 -20.89 31.84 -15.15
C SER A 146 -19.46 32.14 -15.66
N LYS A 147 -18.55 31.18 -15.53
CA LYS A 147 -17.14 31.26 -15.96
C LYS A 147 -17.04 31.70 -17.43
N SER A 148 -16.18 32.68 -17.70
CA SER A 148 -15.98 33.25 -19.05
C SER A 148 -14.97 32.46 -19.90
N ASP A 149 -14.79 31.17 -19.62
CA ASP A 149 -13.95 30.27 -20.42
C ASP A 149 -14.77 29.57 -21.51
N TYR A 150 -14.09 29.23 -22.61
CA TYR A 150 -14.72 28.67 -23.80
C TYR A 150 -15.45 27.34 -23.52
N ARG A 151 -14.85 26.45 -22.73
CA ARG A 151 -15.39 25.10 -22.50
C ARG A 151 -16.67 25.17 -21.69
N SER A 152 -16.65 25.89 -20.56
CA SER A 152 -17.81 26.02 -19.69
C SER A 152 -18.96 26.69 -20.42
N GLN A 153 -18.69 27.76 -21.16
CA GLN A 153 -19.70 28.50 -21.93
C GLN A 153 -20.37 27.61 -23.00
N LEU A 154 -19.57 26.93 -23.82
CA LEU A 154 -20.09 26.09 -24.90
C LEU A 154 -20.85 24.87 -24.36
N LEU A 155 -20.29 24.18 -23.35
CA LEU A 155 -20.94 23.02 -22.74
C LEU A 155 -22.30 23.37 -22.13
N SER A 156 -22.41 24.54 -21.51
CA SER A 156 -23.66 25.02 -20.93
C SER A 156 -24.74 25.27 -21.99
N LEU A 157 -24.37 25.88 -23.12
CA LEU A 157 -25.28 26.09 -24.24
C LEU A 157 -25.73 24.74 -24.86
N LEU A 158 -24.81 23.79 -24.97
CA LEU A 158 -25.10 22.46 -25.50
C LEU A 158 -26.02 21.63 -24.59
N LEU A 159 -25.94 21.81 -23.28
CA LEU A 159 -26.77 21.07 -22.32
C LEU A 159 -28.13 21.73 -22.08
N VAL A 160 -28.19 23.07 -22.00
CA VAL A 160 -29.45 23.78 -21.74
C VAL A 160 -30.45 23.65 -22.89
N LYS A 161 -29.97 23.46 -24.13
CA LYS A 161 -30.83 23.41 -25.33
C LYS A 161 -31.96 22.39 -25.22
N GLU A 162 -31.72 21.24 -24.56
CA GLU A 162 -32.68 20.14 -24.41
C GLU A 162 -33.87 20.51 -23.50
N PHE A 163 -33.73 21.59 -22.73
CA PHE A 163 -34.73 22.07 -21.77
C PHE A 163 -35.47 23.32 -22.27
N LEU A 164 -35.02 23.91 -23.39
CA LEU A 164 -35.64 25.09 -23.98
C LEU A 164 -37.06 24.81 -24.45
N ALA A 165 -37.92 25.83 -24.34
CA ALA A 165 -39.23 25.85 -24.99
C ALA A 165 -39.07 25.89 -26.52
N GLU A 166 -40.17 25.65 -27.24
CA GLU A 166 -40.17 25.70 -28.72
C GLU A 166 -39.63 27.03 -29.26
N GLN A 167 -39.92 28.12 -28.55
CA GLN A 167 -39.28 29.42 -28.70
C GLN A 167 -38.69 29.85 -27.37
N ALA A 168 -37.39 30.15 -27.37
CA ALA A 168 -36.69 30.61 -26.18
C ALA A 168 -35.72 31.76 -26.46
N LEU A 169 -35.39 32.52 -25.43
CA LEU A 169 -34.40 33.59 -25.46
C LEU A 169 -33.20 33.21 -24.58
N ILE A 170 -32.02 33.15 -25.17
CA ILE A 170 -30.75 32.89 -24.47
C ILE A 170 -30.00 34.22 -24.35
N ILE A 171 -29.72 34.62 -23.11
CA ILE A 171 -29.06 35.87 -22.75
C ILE A 171 -27.70 35.51 -22.16
N ILE A 172 -26.62 35.94 -22.81
CA ILE A 172 -25.25 35.58 -22.40
C ILE A 172 -24.54 36.85 -21.93
N TYR A 173 -24.18 36.88 -20.65
CA TYR A 173 -23.38 37.95 -20.07
C TYR A 173 -21.90 37.79 -20.41
N ASN A 174 -21.09 38.83 -20.18
CA ASN A 174 -19.65 38.80 -20.39
C ASN A 174 -19.22 38.58 -21.86
N SER A 175 -20.06 39.01 -22.81
CA SER A 175 -19.81 38.81 -24.25
C SER A 175 -18.63 39.60 -24.81
N ASN A 176 -18.01 40.50 -24.04
CA ASN A 176 -16.78 41.16 -24.44
C ASN A 176 -15.54 40.23 -24.39
N TYR A 177 -15.59 39.09 -23.67
CA TYR A 177 -14.47 38.14 -23.65
C TYR A 177 -14.40 37.33 -24.94
N SER A 178 -13.23 37.28 -25.56
CA SER A 178 -13.01 36.55 -26.82
C SER A 178 -13.37 35.06 -26.73
N MET A 179 -13.19 34.42 -25.55
CA MET A 179 -13.54 33.02 -25.34
C MET A 179 -15.05 32.79 -25.30
N VAL A 180 -15.81 33.73 -24.75
CA VAL A 180 -17.28 33.70 -24.76
C VAL A 180 -17.80 33.95 -26.17
N GLN A 181 -17.22 34.93 -26.89
CA GLN A 181 -17.55 35.21 -28.29
C GLN A 181 -17.33 33.97 -29.18
N GLN A 182 -16.20 33.29 -29.00
CA GLN A 182 -15.87 32.07 -29.71
C GLN A 182 -16.89 30.95 -29.43
N ALA A 183 -17.25 30.71 -28.17
CA ALA A 183 -18.23 29.68 -27.80
C ALA A 183 -19.62 29.95 -28.38
N CYS A 184 -20.08 31.21 -28.33
CA CYS A 184 -21.35 31.62 -28.93
C CYS A 184 -21.34 31.45 -30.45
N CYS A 185 -20.23 31.81 -31.10
CA CYS A 185 -20.05 31.64 -32.54
C CYS A 185 -20.15 30.16 -32.94
N ASP A 186 -19.41 29.30 -32.25
CA ASP A 186 -19.41 27.86 -32.53
C ASP A 186 -20.78 27.22 -32.25
N PHE A 187 -21.49 27.66 -31.22
CA PHE A 187 -22.86 27.21 -30.95
C PHE A 187 -23.81 27.62 -32.08
N LEU A 188 -23.80 28.89 -32.49
CA LEU A 188 -24.64 29.42 -33.56
C LEU A 188 -24.36 28.73 -34.90
N LEU A 189 -23.10 28.44 -35.21
CA LEU A 189 -22.68 27.76 -36.44
C LEU A 189 -23.12 26.28 -36.48
N THR A 190 -23.25 25.65 -35.32
CA THR A 190 -23.60 24.22 -35.21
C THR A 190 -25.09 23.97 -34.94
N HIS A 191 -25.87 25.02 -34.64
CA HIS A 191 -27.28 24.91 -34.27
C HIS A 191 -28.12 25.91 -35.09
N PRO A 192 -28.61 25.52 -36.27
CA PRO A 192 -29.36 26.42 -37.16
C PRO A 192 -30.72 26.88 -36.59
N GLN A 193 -31.16 26.28 -35.48
CA GLN A 193 -32.30 26.73 -34.67
C GLN A 193 -32.01 28.02 -33.90
N SER A 194 -30.75 28.49 -33.88
CA SER A 194 -30.33 29.63 -33.08
C SER A 194 -29.94 30.85 -33.93
N GLN A 195 -30.30 32.05 -33.46
CA GLN A 195 -30.05 33.31 -34.16
C GLN A 195 -29.57 34.39 -33.20
N LEU A 196 -28.45 35.05 -33.50
CA LEU A 196 -28.05 36.26 -32.77
C LEU A 196 -29.01 37.41 -33.12
N LEU A 197 -29.80 37.86 -32.14
CA LEU A 197 -30.76 38.96 -32.29
C LEU A 197 -30.09 40.33 -32.10
N LEU A 198 -29.30 40.47 -31.03
CA LEU A 198 -28.64 41.72 -30.67
C LEU A 198 -27.27 41.45 -30.05
N ASP A 199 -26.30 42.25 -30.47
CA ASP A 199 -24.99 42.40 -29.84
C ASP A 199 -24.98 43.71 -29.03
N LEU A 200 -24.96 43.60 -27.71
CA LEU A 200 -24.88 44.72 -26.78
C LEU A 200 -23.48 44.79 -26.13
N SER A 201 -22.43 44.63 -26.94
CA SER A 201 -21.04 44.77 -26.51
C SER A 201 -20.74 46.18 -26.00
N THR A 202 -19.85 46.27 -25.01
CA THR A 202 -19.44 47.55 -24.39
C THR A 202 -18.02 47.93 -24.86
N PRO A 203 -17.83 48.94 -25.73
CA PRO A 203 -16.56 49.15 -26.45
C PRO A 203 -15.37 49.66 -25.60
N ASN A 204 -15.60 50.22 -24.41
CA ASN A 204 -14.56 50.75 -23.52
C ASN A 204 -15.03 50.77 -22.05
N ALA A 205 -14.13 50.45 -21.12
CA ALA A 205 -14.37 50.32 -19.67
C ALA A 205 -14.84 51.60 -18.92
N ILE A 206 -15.11 52.69 -19.64
CA ILE A 206 -15.53 53.98 -19.05
C ILE A 206 -17.07 54.12 -19.02
N HIS A 207 -17.79 53.33 -19.82
CA HIS A 207 -19.25 53.37 -19.91
C HIS A 207 -19.83 51.96 -19.70
N TYR A 208 -20.22 51.63 -18.47
CA TYR A 208 -20.77 50.31 -18.09
C TYR A 208 -22.26 50.15 -18.46
N THR A 209 -22.65 50.54 -19.68
CA THR A 209 -24.07 50.56 -20.08
C THR A 209 -24.71 49.17 -20.01
N TRP A 210 -24.00 48.13 -20.48
CA TRP A 210 -24.41 46.73 -20.46
C TRP A 210 -23.46 45.85 -19.63
N GLY A 211 -22.73 46.45 -18.69
CA GLY A 211 -21.66 45.75 -17.96
C GLY A 211 -20.52 45.34 -18.90
N ASN A 212 -20.16 44.06 -18.89
CA ASN A 212 -19.09 43.51 -19.73
C ASN A 212 -19.60 42.85 -21.03
N GLY A 213 -20.63 43.46 -21.63
CA GLY A 213 -21.25 43.00 -22.88
C GLY A 213 -22.32 41.93 -22.68
N VAL A 214 -23.36 41.97 -23.53
CA VAL A 214 -24.45 40.99 -23.55
C VAL A 214 -24.71 40.53 -24.99
N TYR A 215 -24.88 39.23 -25.21
CA TYR A 215 -25.47 38.66 -26.43
C TYR A 215 -26.89 38.18 -26.18
N LEU A 216 -27.78 38.47 -27.13
CA LEU A 216 -29.15 37.98 -27.15
C LEU A 216 -29.31 37.02 -28.32
N ILE A 217 -29.59 35.76 -28.03
CA ILE A 217 -29.75 34.69 -29.01
C ILE A 217 -31.20 34.16 -28.94
N ALA A 218 -31.92 34.18 -30.05
CA ALA A 218 -33.18 33.46 -30.20
C ALA A 218 -32.92 31.98 -30.43
N TRP A 219 -33.81 31.14 -29.92
CA TRP A 219 -33.90 29.71 -30.22
C TRP A 219 -35.29 29.39 -30.76
N GLU A 220 -35.37 28.72 -31.90
CA GLU A 220 -36.59 28.21 -32.51
C GLU A 220 -36.46 26.74 -32.93
N GLN A 221 -37.17 25.85 -32.23
CA GLN A 221 -37.05 24.39 -32.44
C GLN A 221 -37.43 23.92 -33.86
N GLN A 222 -38.32 24.65 -34.55
CA GLN A 222 -38.87 24.26 -35.86
C GLN A 222 -38.33 25.07 -37.05
N GLN A 223 -37.41 26.02 -36.83
CA GLN A 223 -36.76 26.76 -37.92
C GLN A 223 -35.35 26.25 -38.18
N ASP A 224 -34.99 26.21 -39.46
CA ASP A 224 -33.64 25.96 -39.95
C ASP A 224 -33.18 27.29 -40.57
N GLN A 225 -32.62 28.19 -39.76
CA GLN A 225 -32.16 29.48 -40.24
C GLN A 225 -30.82 29.30 -40.95
N SER A 226 -30.74 29.78 -42.20
CA SER A 226 -29.46 29.84 -42.93
C SER A 226 -28.57 30.91 -42.29
N PHE A 227 -27.45 30.49 -41.71
CA PHE A 227 -26.49 31.37 -41.05
C PHE A 227 -25.71 32.23 -42.05
N ASP A 228 -25.53 33.52 -41.75
CA ASP A 228 -24.63 34.40 -42.51
C ASP A 228 -23.24 34.41 -41.84
N GLU A 229 -22.32 33.63 -42.40
CA GLU A 229 -20.92 33.54 -41.96
C GLU A 229 -20.20 34.92 -41.95
N GLN A 230 -20.73 35.94 -42.63
CA GLN A 230 -20.12 37.27 -42.71
C GLN A 230 -20.22 38.09 -41.41
N LEU A 231 -21.01 37.65 -40.41
CA LEU A 231 -21.15 38.34 -39.12
C LEU A 231 -19.95 38.19 -38.18
N PHE A 232 -19.06 37.21 -38.40
CA PHE A 232 -17.95 36.92 -37.49
C PHE A 232 -16.57 37.20 -38.13
N LYS A 233 -15.62 37.68 -37.32
CA LYS A 233 -14.23 37.85 -37.77
C LYS A 233 -13.61 36.46 -38.01
N GLN A 234 -12.92 36.28 -39.14
CA GLN A 234 -12.30 35.00 -39.55
C GLN A 234 -11.38 34.37 -38.48
N ASP A 235 -10.81 35.18 -37.57
CA ASP A 235 -9.94 34.72 -36.50
C ASP A 235 -10.68 34.01 -35.35
N LEU A 236 -12.02 33.98 -35.37
CA LEU A 236 -12.89 33.35 -34.37
C LEU A 236 -13.51 32.02 -34.85
N LEU A 237 -12.92 31.32 -35.82
CA LEU A 237 -13.47 30.06 -36.35
C LEU A 237 -12.52 28.88 -36.05
N ASN A 238 -12.89 28.01 -35.10
CA ASN A 238 -12.12 26.80 -34.79
C ASN A 238 -12.70 25.56 -35.48
N GLN A 239 -12.38 25.40 -36.76
CA GLN A 239 -12.91 24.34 -37.63
C GLN A 239 -12.75 22.90 -37.07
N PRO A 240 -11.62 22.50 -36.46
CA PRO A 240 -11.51 21.20 -35.79
C PRO A 240 -12.50 20.98 -34.66
N VAL A 241 -12.82 22.02 -33.88
CA VAL A 241 -13.77 21.93 -32.76
C VAL A 241 -15.20 21.92 -33.27
N ILE A 242 -15.52 22.73 -34.29
CA ILE A 242 -16.82 22.72 -34.99
C ILE A 242 -17.08 21.32 -35.55
N GLN A 243 -16.11 20.72 -36.24
CA GLN A 243 -16.23 19.36 -36.76
C GLN A 243 -16.39 18.33 -35.63
N ALA A 244 -15.60 18.43 -34.56
CA ALA A 244 -15.71 17.52 -33.41
C ALA A 244 -17.08 17.62 -32.69
N ILE A 245 -17.66 18.82 -32.58
CA ILE A 245 -18.99 19.04 -31.98
C ILE A 245 -20.10 18.53 -32.91
N SER A 246 -19.98 18.76 -34.23
CA SER A 246 -20.88 18.20 -35.23
C SER A 246 -20.83 16.66 -35.21
N ASP A 247 -19.63 16.08 -35.11
CA ASP A 247 -19.44 14.63 -35.00
C ASP A 247 -19.97 14.08 -33.66
N LEU A 248 -19.93 14.89 -32.59
CA LEU A 248 -20.56 14.58 -31.29
C LEU A 248 -22.09 14.55 -31.37
N HIS A 249 -22.71 15.41 -32.19
CA HIS A 249 -24.17 15.47 -32.37
C HIS A 249 -24.71 14.17 -32.98
N ASP A 250 -23.97 13.56 -33.90
CA ASP A 250 -24.33 12.27 -34.49
C ASP A 250 -24.06 11.06 -33.56
N HIS A 251 -23.29 11.24 -32.47
CA HIS A 251 -22.93 10.18 -31.52
C HIS A 251 -23.63 10.24 -30.15
N PHE A 252 -24.33 11.33 -29.83
CA PHE A 252 -25.02 11.52 -28.55
C PHE A 252 -26.55 11.53 -28.69
N GLU A 253 -27.14 10.39 -29.06
CA GLU A 253 -28.45 10.04 -28.48
C GLU A 253 -28.22 9.67 -27.02
N PHE A 254 -28.36 10.65 -26.12
CA PHE A 254 -28.25 10.46 -24.67
C PHE A 254 -29.43 9.62 -24.15
N LYS A 255 -29.39 8.30 -24.36
CA LYS A 255 -30.24 7.35 -23.62
C LYS A 255 -29.59 7.02 -22.27
N ALA A 256 -29.37 8.01 -21.41
CA ALA A 256 -28.98 7.76 -20.03
C ALA A 256 -30.08 8.24 -19.08
N LYS A 257 -30.61 7.32 -18.27
CA LYS A 257 -31.31 7.64 -17.02
C LYS A 257 -30.25 7.62 -15.89
N PRO A 258 -29.78 8.77 -15.38
CA PRO A 258 -28.72 8.85 -14.37
C PRO A 258 -29.10 8.12 -13.09
N GLN A 259 -30.39 8.20 -12.73
CA GLN A 259 -30.99 7.44 -11.64
C GLN A 259 -30.83 5.93 -11.78
N ALA A 260 -30.90 5.38 -13.01
CA ALA A 260 -30.71 3.95 -13.24
C ALA A 260 -29.24 3.56 -13.02
N ILE A 261 -28.28 4.34 -13.51
CA ILE A 261 -26.85 4.08 -13.28
C ILE A 261 -26.51 4.19 -11.79
N ASN A 262 -26.95 5.25 -11.11
CA ASN A 262 -26.70 5.44 -9.68
C ASN A 262 -27.35 4.35 -8.84
N LEU A 263 -28.58 3.94 -9.19
CA LEU A 263 -29.25 2.81 -8.56
C LEU A 263 -28.50 1.50 -8.80
N LEU A 264 -28.04 1.24 -10.03
CA LEU A 264 -27.29 0.03 -10.38
C LEU A 264 -25.93 -0.01 -9.65
N VAL A 265 -25.21 1.10 -9.60
CA VAL A 265 -23.94 1.25 -8.85
C VAL A 265 -24.18 1.06 -7.36
N HIS A 266 -25.23 1.67 -6.79
CA HIS A 266 -25.58 1.49 -5.38
C HIS A 266 -25.99 0.04 -5.07
N GLN A 267 -26.81 -0.59 -5.92
CA GLN A 267 -27.15 -2.00 -5.82
C GLN A 267 -25.91 -2.89 -5.91
N ALA A 268 -25.00 -2.60 -6.83
CA ALA A 268 -23.75 -3.32 -6.99
C ALA A 268 -22.88 -3.23 -5.72
N ARG A 269 -22.73 -2.02 -5.15
CA ARG A 269 -21.99 -1.80 -3.89
C ARG A 269 -22.58 -2.61 -2.74
N ASN A 270 -23.91 -2.68 -2.62
CA ASN A 270 -24.59 -3.49 -1.60
C ASN A 270 -24.41 -5.00 -1.80
N LEU A 271 -24.27 -5.44 -3.05
CA LEU A 271 -24.02 -6.84 -3.40
C LEU A 271 -22.55 -7.26 -3.20
N SER A 272 -21.64 -6.32 -2.90
CA SER A 272 -20.23 -6.57 -2.61
C SER A 272 -19.56 -7.45 -3.69
N ILE A 273 -18.75 -8.45 -3.31
CA ILE A 273 -17.90 -9.26 -4.20
C ILE A 273 -18.68 -10.43 -4.85
N THR A 274 -19.84 -10.15 -5.45
CA THR A 274 -20.70 -11.20 -6.04
C THR A 274 -20.87 -11.04 -7.55
N GLN A 275 -21.24 -12.12 -8.22
CA GLN A 275 -21.60 -12.10 -9.64
C GLN A 275 -22.72 -11.08 -9.95
N GLY A 276 -23.65 -10.91 -9.00
CA GLY A 276 -24.70 -9.90 -9.10
C GLY A 276 -24.18 -8.46 -9.14
N ALA A 277 -23.09 -8.15 -8.41
CA ALA A 277 -22.46 -6.83 -8.49
C ALA A 277 -21.83 -6.59 -9.86
N ILE A 278 -21.14 -7.60 -10.43
CA ILE A 278 -20.55 -7.54 -11.77
C ILE A 278 -21.63 -7.29 -12.83
N GLU A 279 -22.74 -8.03 -12.77
CA GLU A 279 -23.87 -7.85 -13.68
C GLU A 279 -24.43 -6.42 -13.61
N LYS A 280 -24.58 -5.87 -12.39
CA LYS A 280 -25.09 -4.51 -12.17
C LYS A 280 -24.13 -3.43 -12.67
N TYR A 281 -22.83 -3.59 -12.46
CA TYR A 281 -21.84 -2.67 -13.05
C TYR A 281 -21.75 -2.79 -14.57
N ARG A 282 -21.85 -4.00 -15.14
CA ARG A 282 -21.92 -4.19 -16.60
C ARG A 282 -23.19 -3.59 -17.19
N GLU A 283 -24.32 -3.75 -16.52
CA GLU A 283 -25.58 -3.09 -16.86
C GLU A 283 -25.38 -1.57 -16.84
N ALA A 284 -24.77 -1.01 -15.80
CA ALA A 284 -24.45 0.41 -15.72
C ALA A 284 -23.53 0.88 -16.87
N LEU A 285 -22.55 0.07 -17.28
CA LEU A 285 -21.72 0.35 -18.46
C LEU A 285 -22.47 0.30 -19.78
N THR A 286 -23.59 -0.43 -19.90
CA THR A 286 -24.44 -0.35 -21.10
C THR A 286 -25.12 1.03 -21.23
N TRP A 287 -25.34 1.70 -20.10
CA TRP A 287 -25.94 3.03 -20.04
C TRP A 287 -24.90 4.16 -20.11
N ASN A 288 -23.70 3.95 -19.56
CA ASN A 288 -22.56 4.87 -19.70
C ASN A 288 -21.23 4.10 -19.90
N PRO A 289 -20.84 3.83 -21.15
CA PRO A 289 -19.61 3.10 -21.47
C PRO A 289 -18.31 3.84 -21.13
N TYR A 290 -18.36 5.12 -20.78
CA TYR A 290 -17.18 5.99 -20.59
C TYR A 290 -16.94 6.39 -19.13
N ASN A 291 -17.62 5.75 -18.17
CA ASN A 291 -17.41 6.02 -16.75
C ASN A 291 -16.18 5.26 -16.20
N PRO A 292 -15.05 5.94 -15.88
CA PRO A 292 -13.83 5.29 -15.40
C PRO A 292 -14.00 4.63 -14.02
N ASP A 293 -14.81 5.20 -13.13
CA ASP A 293 -15.03 4.67 -11.78
C ASP A 293 -15.69 3.29 -11.83
N ILE A 294 -16.63 3.05 -12.77
CA ILE A 294 -17.26 1.73 -12.91
C ILE A 294 -16.24 0.67 -13.37
N TYR A 295 -15.32 1.01 -14.27
CA TYR A 295 -14.24 0.11 -14.65
C TYR A 295 -13.30 -0.18 -13.48
N TYR A 296 -12.98 0.84 -12.67
CA TYR A 296 -12.20 0.65 -11.44
C TYR A 296 -12.90 -0.28 -10.44
N GLU A 297 -14.18 -0.06 -10.15
CA GLU A 297 -14.95 -0.88 -9.21
C GLU A 297 -15.06 -2.35 -9.69
N LEU A 298 -15.29 -2.56 -10.99
CA LEU A 298 -15.20 -3.89 -11.59
C LEU A 298 -13.80 -4.49 -11.42
N GLY A 299 -12.75 -3.71 -11.68
CA GLY A 299 -11.36 -4.13 -11.50
C GLY A 299 -11.04 -4.55 -10.06
N VAL A 300 -11.57 -3.83 -9.06
CA VAL A 300 -11.45 -4.19 -7.64
C VAL A 300 -12.13 -5.52 -7.35
N ILE A 301 -13.34 -5.76 -7.88
CA ILE A 301 -14.06 -7.03 -7.69
C ILE A 301 -13.27 -8.20 -8.30
N TYR A 302 -12.79 -8.07 -9.54
CA TYR A 302 -12.00 -9.10 -10.20
C TYR A 302 -10.68 -9.37 -9.47
N TYR A 303 -10.01 -8.32 -8.99
CA TYR A 303 -8.81 -8.45 -8.17
C TYR A 303 -9.09 -9.25 -6.88
N GLN A 304 -10.19 -8.97 -6.19
CA GLN A 304 -10.61 -9.72 -4.99
C GLN A 304 -10.99 -11.17 -5.31
N GLN A 305 -11.52 -11.45 -6.50
CA GLN A 305 -11.79 -12.80 -7.00
C GLN A 305 -10.53 -13.54 -7.50
N ARG A 306 -9.36 -12.89 -7.47
CA ARG A 306 -8.07 -13.40 -7.98
C ARG A 306 -8.02 -13.59 -9.50
N GLU A 307 -8.91 -12.91 -10.23
CA GLU A 307 -8.90 -12.81 -11.71
C GLU A 307 -8.05 -11.60 -12.12
N LEU A 308 -6.72 -11.76 -11.99
CA LEU A 308 -5.76 -10.66 -12.11
C LEU A 308 -5.68 -10.06 -13.52
N GLU A 309 -5.86 -10.87 -14.56
CA GLU A 309 -5.73 -10.42 -15.95
C GLU A 309 -6.88 -9.50 -16.34
N GLU A 310 -8.11 -9.92 -16.05
CA GLU A 310 -9.34 -9.16 -16.22
C GLU A 310 -9.29 -7.85 -15.42
N ALA A 311 -8.85 -7.92 -14.16
CA ALA A 311 -8.68 -6.74 -13.31
C ALA A 311 -7.70 -5.73 -13.94
N SER A 312 -6.57 -6.21 -14.48
CA SER A 312 -5.57 -5.35 -15.12
C SER A 312 -6.12 -4.63 -16.36
N GLN A 313 -6.93 -5.33 -17.18
CA GLN A 313 -7.52 -4.77 -18.40
C GLN A 313 -8.56 -3.69 -18.08
N LEU A 314 -9.39 -3.91 -17.07
CA LEU A 314 -10.37 -2.93 -16.60
C LEU A 314 -9.69 -1.68 -16.04
N LEU A 315 -8.61 -1.83 -15.26
CA LEU A 315 -7.88 -0.69 -14.72
C LEU A 315 -7.09 0.07 -15.79
N LYS A 316 -6.55 -0.60 -16.82
CA LYS A 316 -6.00 0.08 -18.00
C LYS A 316 -7.05 0.97 -18.65
N LYS A 317 -8.26 0.45 -18.84
CA LYS A 317 -9.37 1.21 -19.41
C LYS A 317 -9.80 2.38 -18.52
N ALA A 318 -9.83 2.20 -17.20
CA ALA A 318 -10.09 3.29 -16.26
C ALA A 318 -9.04 4.41 -16.37
N ILE A 319 -7.75 4.06 -16.49
CA ILE A 319 -6.64 5.03 -16.65
C ILE A 319 -6.67 5.71 -18.02
N GLU A 320 -7.08 5.01 -19.08
CA GLU A 320 -7.26 5.60 -20.41
C GLU A 320 -8.36 6.66 -20.42
N LEU A 321 -9.43 6.43 -19.65
CA LEU A 321 -10.58 7.35 -19.53
C LEU A 321 -10.31 8.50 -18.55
N ASP A 322 -9.62 8.24 -17.44
CA ASP A 322 -9.20 9.26 -16.48
C ASP A 322 -7.82 8.93 -15.88
N PHE A 323 -6.80 9.56 -16.43
CA PHE A 323 -5.41 9.38 -16.01
C PHE A 323 -5.10 10.01 -14.63
N LEU A 324 -5.89 10.99 -14.17
CA LEU A 324 -5.57 11.83 -13.02
C LEU A 324 -6.04 11.26 -11.67
N LYS A 325 -6.47 10.00 -11.64
CA LYS A 325 -6.85 9.29 -10.41
C LYS A 325 -5.75 8.33 -9.96
N SER A 326 -5.01 8.72 -8.91
CA SER A 326 -3.89 7.95 -8.37
C SER A 326 -4.24 6.54 -7.92
N GLN A 327 -5.46 6.32 -7.42
CA GLN A 327 -5.96 5.02 -6.98
C GLN A 327 -5.95 3.95 -8.10
N TYR A 328 -6.13 4.35 -9.36
CA TYR A 328 -6.10 3.42 -10.49
C TYR A 328 -4.68 2.91 -10.74
N HIS A 329 -3.70 3.82 -10.73
CA HIS A 329 -2.29 3.49 -10.92
C HIS A 329 -1.76 2.69 -9.74
N TYR A 330 -2.16 3.04 -8.51
CA TYR A 330 -1.77 2.29 -7.31
C TYR A 330 -2.18 0.82 -7.43
N LEU A 331 -3.48 0.56 -7.68
CA LEU A 331 -4.01 -0.80 -7.78
C LEU A 331 -3.48 -1.56 -9.00
N LEU A 332 -3.35 -0.92 -10.16
CA LEU A 332 -2.78 -1.58 -11.35
C LEU A 332 -1.34 -2.03 -11.09
N GLY A 333 -0.53 -1.20 -10.43
CA GLY A 333 0.82 -1.59 -10.05
C GLY A 333 0.85 -2.75 -9.04
N ILE A 334 -0.13 -2.85 -8.13
CA ILE A 334 -0.27 -3.99 -7.20
C ILE A 334 -0.62 -5.27 -7.98
N ILE A 335 -1.50 -5.18 -8.97
CA ILE A 335 -1.86 -6.34 -9.80
C ILE A 335 -0.67 -6.81 -10.61
N TYR A 336 0.07 -5.91 -11.26
CA TYR A 336 1.31 -6.27 -11.95
C TYR A 336 2.35 -6.85 -11.01
N PHE A 337 2.44 -6.33 -9.78
CA PHE A 337 3.29 -6.90 -8.75
C PHE A 337 2.91 -8.36 -8.42
N GLU A 338 1.62 -8.66 -8.23
CA GLU A 338 1.14 -10.02 -7.95
C GLU A 338 1.28 -10.96 -9.16
N GLN A 339 1.26 -10.42 -10.38
CA GLN A 339 1.52 -11.17 -11.62
C GLN A 339 3.01 -11.34 -11.93
N GLU A 340 3.91 -10.85 -11.06
CA GLU A 340 5.37 -10.83 -11.28
C GLU A 340 5.81 -10.03 -12.52
N GLN A 341 4.96 -9.12 -13.01
CA GLN A 341 5.23 -8.19 -14.11
C GLN A 341 5.95 -6.94 -13.59
N TRP A 342 7.20 -7.13 -13.19
CA TRP A 342 7.98 -6.12 -12.45
C TRP A 342 8.20 -4.82 -13.22
N GLU A 343 8.52 -4.90 -14.51
CA GLU A 343 8.84 -3.72 -15.33
C GLU A 343 7.59 -2.87 -15.62
N GLU A 344 6.46 -3.52 -15.84
CA GLU A 344 5.15 -2.89 -16.02
C GLU A 344 4.73 -2.15 -14.74
N ALA A 345 4.87 -2.80 -13.58
CA ALA A 345 4.61 -2.17 -12.28
C ALA A 345 5.52 -0.95 -12.03
N ILE A 346 6.82 -1.09 -12.30
CA ILE A 346 7.79 0.02 -12.19
C ILE A 346 7.38 1.19 -13.08
N ASN A 347 6.98 0.93 -14.33
CA ASN A 347 6.61 1.97 -15.28
C ASN A 347 5.32 2.71 -14.85
N VAL A 348 4.30 1.98 -14.39
CA VAL A 348 3.07 2.57 -13.86
C VAL A 348 3.37 3.48 -12.68
N TYR A 349 4.16 3.01 -11.70
CA TYR A 349 4.48 3.82 -10.52
C TYR A 349 5.37 5.02 -10.82
N LYS A 350 6.33 4.91 -11.74
CA LYS A 350 7.13 6.08 -12.17
C LYS A 350 6.27 7.16 -12.83
N ARG A 351 5.40 6.77 -13.76
CA ARG A 351 4.48 7.70 -14.42
C ARG A 351 3.54 8.36 -13.40
N ALA A 352 3.08 7.61 -12.42
CA ALA A 352 2.25 8.12 -11.35
C ALA A 352 2.99 9.16 -10.47
N ILE A 353 4.24 8.90 -10.09
CA ILE A 353 5.06 9.85 -9.31
C ILE A 353 5.29 11.17 -10.06
N GLU A 354 5.44 11.11 -11.38
CA GLU A 354 5.60 12.30 -12.23
C GLU A 354 4.29 13.09 -12.42
N ALA A 355 3.14 12.41 -12.41
CA ALA A 355 1.84 13.00 -12.70
C ALA A 355 1.13 13.59 -11.48
N PHE A 356 1.27 12.96 -10.30
CA PHE A 356 0.46 13.30 -9.13
C PHE A 356 1.13 14.33 -8.21
N PRO A 357 0.34 15.24 -7.61
CA PRO A 357 0.86 16.15 -6.59
C PRO A 357 1.24 15.37 -5.33
N LYS A 358 2.23 15.88 -4.58
CA LYS A 358 2.78 15.21 -3.38
C LYS A 358 1.76 15.02 -2.25
N GLN A 359 0.70 15.83 -2.24
CA GLN A 359 -0.40 15.75 -1.27
C GLN A 359 -1.41 14.64 -1.59
N ASP A 360 -1.29 13.98 -2.74
CA ASP A 360 -2.19 12.89 -3.12
C ASP A 360 -2.10 11.72 -2.12
N LYS A 361 -3.25 11.16 -1.72
CA LYS A 361 -3.32 10.15 -0.66
C LYS A 361 -2.56 8.86 -1.00
N GLU A 362 -2.39 8.53 -2.29
CA GLU A 362 -1.69 7.33 -2.74
C GLU A 362 -0.21 7.59 -3.03
N TYR A 363 0.24 8.85 -3.04
CA TYR A 363 1.60 9.25 -3.44
C TYR A 363 2.69 8.51 -2.64
N LEU A 364 2.56 8.46 -1.30
CA LEU A 364 3.48 7.74 -0.42
C LEU A 364 3.50 6.23 -0.71
N LYS A 365 2.33 5.62 -0.91
CA LYS A 365 2.20 4.18 -1.14
C LYS A 365 2.80 3.78 -2.48
N ILE A 366 2.66 4.63 -3.50
CA ILE A 366 3.29 4.43 -4.81
C ILE A 366 4.81 4.45 -4.70
N TYR A 367 5.39 5.40 -3.94
CA TYR A 367 6.83 5.41 -3.63
C TYR A 367 7.26 4.12 -2.94
N SER A 368 6.57 3.74 -1.86
CA SER A 368 6.85 2.54 -1.08
C SER A 368 6.84 1.27 -1.95
N MET A 369 5.82 1.11 -2.78
CA MET A 369 5.73 -0.02 -3.69
C MET A 369 6.84 -0.03 -4.75
N LEU A 370 7.18 1.12 -5.33
CA LEU A 370 8.29 1.22 -6.29
C LEU A 370 9.63 0.82 -5.66
N ILE A 371 9.92 1.30 -4.44
CA ILE A 371 11.14 0.96 -3.69
C ILE A 371 11.18 -0.55 -3.41
N ARG A 372 10.06 -1.11 -2.96
CA ARG A 372 9.93 -2.55 -2.68
C ARG A 372 10.17 -3.40 -3.92
N ILE A 373 9.62 -3.02 -5.08
CA ILE A 373 9.79 -3.78 -6.33
C ILE A 373 11.25 -3.76 -6.78
N LEU A 374 11.87 -2.57 -6.81
CA LEU A 374 13.30 -2.43 -7.12
C LEU A 374 14.17 -3.24 -6.14
N GLY A 375 13.73 -3.29 -4.87
CA GLY A 375 14.20 -4.20 -3.84
C GLY A 375 14.11 -5.69 -4.23
N LEU A 376 12.97 -6.14 -4.71
CA LEU A 376 12.76 -7.56 -5.03
C LEU A 376 13.56 -8.01 -6.25
N ILE A 377 13.79 -7.13 -7.24
CA ILE A 377 14.53 -7.44 -8.46
C ILE A 377 16.04 -7.10 -8.42
N ASP A 378 16.58 -6.96 -7.21
CA ASP A 378 18.00 -6.63 -6.95
C ASP A 378 18.51 -5.31 -7.60
N GLN A 379 17.61 -4.40 -7.99
CA GLN A 379 17.95 -3.08 -8.56
C GLN A 379 18.17 -2.03 -7.45
N ARG A 380 19.11 -2.32 -6.54
CA ARG A 380 19.36 -1.55 -5.31
C ARG A 380 19.70 -0.08 -5.54
N GLU A 381 20.62 0.21 -6.45
CA GLU A 381 21.02 1.59 -6.78
C GLU A 381 19.84 2.45 -7.27
N LYS A 382 18.89 1.83 -7.99
CA LYS A 382 17.66 2.54 -8.40
C LYS A 382 16.72 2.74 -7.21
N ALA A 383 16.57 1.74 -6.34
CA ALA A 383 15.77 1.85 -5.13
C ALA A 383 16.30 2.98 -4.21
N ILE A 384 17.62 3.09 -4.07
CA ILE A 384 18.30 4.17 -3.31
C ILE A 384 17.92 5.54 -3.88
N LYS A 385 18.05 5.73 -5.19
CA LYS A 385 17.68 7.01 -5.83
C LYS A 385 16.20 7.35 -5.66
N VAL A 386 15.32 6.35 -5.76
CA VAL A 386 13.87 6.54 -5.59
C VAL A 386 13.55 6.93 -4.16
N VAL A 387 14.13 6.26 -3.15
CA VAL A 387 13.84 6.60 -1.74
C VAL A 387 14.45 7.95 -1.34
N GLU A 388 15.62 8.31 -1.87
CA GLU A 388 16.22 9.64 -1.66
C GLU A 388 15.33 10.74 -2.23
N GLN A 389 14.78 10.54 -3.43
CA GLN A 389 13.82 11.45 -4.03
C GLN A 389 12.51 11.50 -3.23
N GLY A 390 12.01 10.34 -2.78
CA GLY A 390 10.83 10.25 -1.92
C GLY A 390 11.00 11.00 -0.59
N ILE A 391 12.14 10.85 0.09
CA ILE A 391 12.47 11.59 1.31
C ILE A 391 12.56 13.09 1.04
N LYS A 392 13.09 13.49 -0.12
CA LYS A 392 13.13 14.91 -0.52
C LYS A 392 11.73 15.48 -0.76
N ASP A 393 10.84 14.70 -1.35
CA ASP A 393 9.47 15.10 -1.65
C ASP A 393 8.59 15.09 -0.40
N LEU A 394 8.83 14.15 0.50
CA LEU A 394 8.07 13.89 1.70
C LEU A 394 8.98 13.78 2.94
N PRO A 395 9.64 14.89 3.37
CA PRO A 395 10.71 14.85 4.38
C PRO A 395 10.25 14.46 5.80
N ASN A 396 8.94 14.54 6.06
CA ASN A 396 8.34 14.18 7.33
C ASN A 396 7.84 12.71 7.36
N GLU A 397 7.85 12.01 6.22
CA GLU A 397 7.35 10.63 6.14
C GLU A 397 8.37 9.64 6.71
N ILE A 398 8.02 9.04 7.85
CA ILE A 398 8.88 8.08 8.57
C ILE A 398 9.03 6.78 7.78
N LEU A 399 7.98 6.35 7.08
CA LEU A 399 7.99 5.12 6.28
C LEU A 399 9.15 5.11 5.27
N LEU A 400 9.33 6.19 4.51
CA LEU A 400 10.41 6.28 3.51
C LEU A 400 11.80 6.25 4.16
N LYS A 401 11.96 6.85 5.35
CA LYS A 401 13.22 6.79 6.10
C LYS A 401 13.53 5.38 6.61
N LEU A 402 12.50 4.64 7.04
CA LEU A 402 12.64 3.23 7.43
C LEU A 402 12.95 2.33 6.21
N GLU A 403 12.25 2.54 5.10
CA GLU A 403 12.56 1.84 3.84
C GLU A 403 13.98 2.12 3.38
N ASN A 404 14.45 3.36 3.52
CA ASN A 404 15.81 3.76 3.21
C ASN A 404 16.83 2.94 4.00
N ILE A 405 16.63 2.74 5.31
CA ILE A 405 17.49 1.92 6.15
C ILE A 405 17.56 0.47 5.63
N ASN A 406 16.42 -0.07 5.19
CA ASN A 406 16.27 -1.49 4.82
C ASN A 406 16.68 -1.86 3.39
N ILE A 407 17.23 -0.94 2.61
CA ILE A 407 17.75 -1.26 1.27
C ILE A 407 19.06 -2.06 1.42
N LEU A 408 18.93 -3.39 1.49
CA LEU A 408 20.04 -4.35 1.61
C LEU A 408 19.98 -5.38 0.47
N PRO A 409 21.12 -5.75 -0.16
CA PRO A 409 21.17 -6.87 -1.10
C PRO A 409 20.66 -8.16 -0.47
N TYR A 410 19.93 -8.98 -1.23
CA TYR A 410 19.51 -10.30 -0.74
C TYR A 410 20.71 -11.26 -0.66
N ILE A 411 21.61 -11.17 -1.63
CA ILE A 411 22.96 -11.73 -1.59
C ILE A 411 23.97 -10.69 -2.08
N TYR A 412 25.18 -10.76 -1.54
CA TYR A 412 26.28 -9.84 -1.85
C TYR A 412 27.21 -10.44 -2.90
N GLU A 413 27.78 -9.61 -3.76
CA GLU A 413 28.76 -9.97 -4.80
C GLU A 413 30.15 -10.23 -4.22
N ASN A 414 30.53 -9.48 -3.18
CA ASN A 414 31.83 -9.56 -2.51
C ASN A 414 31.73 -9.03 -1.07
N GLU A 415 32.78 -9.22 -0.27
CA GLU A 415 32.80 -8.78 1.13
C GLU A 415 32.77 -7.25 1.28
N GLU A 416 33.35 -6.50 0.34
CA GLU A 416 33.34 -5.03 0.38
C GLU A 416 31.92 -4.47 0.29
N GLU A 417 31.07 -5.06 -0.56
CA GLU A 417 29.66 -4.68 -0.69
C GLU A 417 28.90 -4.84 0.65
N ILE A 418 29.20 -5.88 1.44
CA ILE A 418 28.62 -6.06 2.79
C ILE A 418 28.91 -4.83 3.65
N ASN A 419 30.16 -4.36 3.67
CA ASN A 419 30.58 -3.23 4.48
C ASN A 419 29.92 -1.92 4.02
N VAL A 420 29.82 -1.70 2.71
CA VAL A 420 29.16 -0.50 2.13
C VAL A 420 27.71 -0.42 2.58
N TYR A 421 26.93 -1.50 2.40
CA TYR A 421 25.51 -1.49 2.78
C TYR A 421 25.30 -1.47 4.29
N ARG A 422 26.19 -2.08 5.08
CA ARG A 422 26.14 -2.01 6.55
C ARG A 422 26.42 -0.60 7.08
N GLN A 423 27.38 0.11 6.50
CA GLN A 423 27.65 1.51 6.83
C GLN A 423 26.46 2.41 6.47
N ARG A 424 25.89 2.22 5.27
CA ARG A 424 24.70 2.94 4.83
C ARG A 424 23.52 2.71 5.77
N PHE A 425 23.24 1.45 6.12
CA PHE A 425 22.20 1.07 7.10
C PHE A 425 22.39 1.83 8.41
N THR A 426 23.60 1.79 8.96
CA THR A 426 23.91 2.41 10.26
C THR A 426 23.78 3.93 10.21
N HIS A 427 24.29 4.55 9.14
CA HIS A 427 24.20 6.00 8.94
C HIS A 427 22.75 6.48 8.83
N SER A 428 21.93 5.83 7.99
CA SER A 428 20.51 6.18 7.85
C SER A 428 19.71 5.95 9.13
N LEU A 429 20.09 4.94 9.94
CA LEU A 429 19.48 4.71 11.24
C LEU A 429 19.82 5.84 12.23
N ASP A 430 21.07 6.29 12.25
CA ASP A 430 21.50 7.41 13.09
C ASP A 430 20.78 8.71 12.70
N GLU A 431 20.69 9.01 11.40
CA GLU A 431 19.94 10.17 10.90
C GLU A 431 18.45 10.13 11.30
N LEU A 432 17.82 8.95 11.26
CA LEU A 432 16.43 8.80 11.69
C LEU A 432 16.29 9.00 13.20
N LEU A 433 17.18 8.41 14.00
CA LEU A 433 17.17 8.55 15.46
C LEU A 433 17.29 10.02 15.90
N ASP A 434 18.12 10.79 15.21
CA ASP A 434 18.36 12.21 15.46
C ASP A 434 17.19 13.10 14.98
N SER A 435 16.56 12.75 13.86
CA SER A 435 15.53 13.59 13.23
C SER A 435 14.08 13.27 13.62
N ILE A 436 13.81 12.08 14.19
CA ILE A 436 12.44 11.64 14.48
C ILE A 436 11.75 12.52 15.53
N LYS A 437 10.60 13.09 15.14
CA LYS A 437 9.70 13.87 15.99
C LYS A 437 8.47 13.03 16.35
N LEU A 438 8.04 13.11 17.60
CA LEU A 438 6.90 12.37 18.16
C LEU A 438 6.06 13.30 19.06
N ASN A 439 5.78 14.50 18.57
CA ASN A 439 5.17 15.57 19.36
C ASN A 439 3.64 15.59 19.21
N SER A 440 3.13 15.40 18.00
CA SER A 440 1.68 15.33 17.74
C SER A 440 1.13 13.90 17.85
N VAL A 441 -0.21 13.76 17.85
CA VAL A 441 -0.87 12.45 17.84
C VAL A 441 -0.65 11.75 16.50
N GLU A 442 -0.70 12.53 15.41
CA GLU A 442 -0.54 12.08 14.04
C GLU A 442 0.87 11.54 13.80
N GLU A 443 1.92 12.28 14.23
CA GLU A 443 3.32 11.84 14.12
C GLU A 443 3.56 10.51 14.84
N LYS A 444 2.99 10.35 16.05
CA LYS A 444 3.11 9.13 16.84
C LYS A 444 2.44 7.94 16.15
N LYS A 445 1.21 8.13 15.66
CA LYS A 445 0.45 7.09 14.96
C LYS A 445 1.15 6.68 13.67
N GLN A 446 1.58 7.65 12.88
CA GLN A 446 2.32 7.41 11.64
C GLN A 446 3.62 6.63 11.88
N ALA A 447 4.39 7.00 12.90
CA ALA A 447 5.60 6.27 13.29
C ALA A 447 5.30 4.81 13.67
N LEU A 448 4.21 4.58 14.42
CA LEU A 448 3.79 3.24 14.82
C LEU A 448 3.34 2.39 13.63
N GLU A 449 2.51 2.94 12.74
CA GLU A 449 2.08 2.24 11.53
C GLU A 449 3.27 1.89 10.63
N SER A 450 4.25 2.79 10.51
CA SER A 450 5.45 2.55 9.72
C SER A 450 6.33 1.41 10.29
N LEU A 451 6.31 1.19 11.61
CA LEU A 451 7.05 0.07 12.22
C LEU A 451 6.42 -1.29 11.94
N LYS A 452 5.11 -1.36 11.63
CA LYS A 452 4.43 -2.64 11.36
C LYS A 452 4.93 -3.32 10.08
N THR A 453 5.61 -2.59 9.20
CA THR A 453 6.18 -3.09 7.94
C THR A 453 7.71 -3.08 7.93
N PHE A 454 8.36 -2.73 9.05
CA PHE A 454 9.81 -2.54 9.16
C PHE A 454 10.55 -3.77 9.67
N ASN A 455 10.80 -4.73 8.78
CA ASN A 455 11.58 -5.94 9.05
C ASN A 455 13.09 -5.70 8.90
N THR A 456 13.91 -6.06 9.88
CA THR A 456 15.37 -5.85 9.83
C THR A 456 16.17 -7.16 9.74
N PHE A 457 15.52 -8.31 9.48
CA PHE A 457 16.15 -9.63 9.56
C PHE A 457 17.39 -9.78 8.68
N MET A 458 17.39 -9.15 7.50
CA MET A 458 18.46 -9.30 6.51
C MET A 458 19.83 -8.80 6.98
N ILE A 459 19.88 -7.86 7.95
CA ILE A 459 21.16 -7.33 8.46
C ILE A 459 21.98 -8.43 9.15
N HIS A 460 21.30 -9.42 9.72
CA HIS A 460 21.93 -10.51 10.49
C HIS A 460 22.70 -11.50 9.62
N CYS A 461 22.40 -11.50 8.31
CA CYS A 461 22.98 -12.43 7.35
C CYS A 461 24.41 -12.01 6.92
N GLN A 462 24.93 -10.89 7.43
CA GLN A 462 26.22 -10.31 7.03
C GLN A 462 27.44 -10.88 7.78
N GLY A 463 27.24 -11.78 8.75
CA GLY A 463 28.34 -12.41 9.50
C GLY A 463 29.12 -11.47 10.43
N LYS A 464 28.53 -10.35 10.87
CA LYS A 464 29.18 -9.38 11.78
C LYS A 464 28.46 -9.30 13.14
N ASN A 465 29.07 -8.65 14.13
CA ASN A 465 28.41 -8.42 15.42
C ASN A 465 27.33 -7.33 15.25
N ASP A 466 26.08 -7.67 15.56
CA ASP A 466 24.93 -6.79 15.38
C ASP A 466 24.49 -6.07 16.67
N LEU A 467 25.18 -6.27 17.80
CA LEU A 467 24.75 -5.75 19.10
C LEU A 467 24.46 -4.24 19.08
N GLU A 468 25.40 -3.43 18.60
CA GLU A 468 25.24 -1.98 18.57
C GLU A 468 24.06 -1.55 17.66
N ILE A 469 23.93 -2.19 16.49
CA ILE A 469 22.85 -1.92 15.54
C ILE A 469 21.50 -2.30 16.16
N GLN A 470 21.41 -3.45 16.82
CA GLN A 470 20.19 -3.90 17.47
C GLN A 470 19.81 -3.02 18.65
N ILE A 471 20.76 -2.54 19.45
CA ILE A 471 20.47 -1.56 20.51
C ILE A 471 19.87 -0.28 19.91
N LYS A 472 20.44 0.24 18.82
CA LYS A 472 19.90 1.42 18.12
C LYS A 472 18.48 1.18 17.60
N LEU A 473 18.23 0.04 16.94
CA LEU A 473 16.90 -0.34 16.45
C LEU A 473 15.90 -0.56 17.60
N GLY A 474 16.32 -1.21 18.67
CA GLY A 474 15.51 -1.45 19.86
C GLY A 474 15.14 -0.14 20.55
N ASN A 475 16.07 0.80 20.65
CA ASN A 475 15.81 2.15 21.16
C ASN A 475 14.84 2.94 20.27
N LEU A 476 14.97 2.87 18.95
CA LEU A 476 14.02 3.49 18.01
C LEU A 476 12.60 2.94 18.23
N ARG A 477 12.47 1.61 18.21
CA ARG A 477 11.19 0.91 18.43
C ARG A 477 10.58 1.28 19.79
N HIS A 478 11.38 1.21 20.85
CA HIS A 478 10.93 1.54 22.20
C HIS A 478 10.53 3.02 22.34
N LYS A 479 11.25 3.95 21.71
CA LYS A 479 10.91 5.39 21.70
C LYS A 479 9.53 5.63 21.07
N ILE A 480 9.25 5.00 19.93
CA ILE A 480 7.96 5.10 19.23
C ILE A 480 6.83 4.44 20.05
N LEU A 481 7.07 3.23 20.57
CA LEU A 481 6.11 2.50 21.38
C LEU A 481 5.77 3.25 22.67
N LYS A 482 6.76 3.80 23.38
CA LYS A 482 6.56 4.61 24.59
C LYS A 482 5.72 5.86 24.32
N ALA A 483 5.88 6.48 23.14
CA ALA A 483 5.11 7.67 22.77
C ALA A 483 3.63 7.35 22.52
N ASN A 484 3.32 6.16 21.99
CA ASN A 484 1.96 5.71 21.69
C ASN A 484 1.28 4.99 22.88
N TYR A 485 2.06 4.26 23.68
CA TYR A 485 1.59 3.37 24.74
C TYR A 485 2.35 3.59 26.07
N PRO A 486 2.36 4.81 26.65
CA PRO A 486 3.15 5.13 27.83
C PRO A 486 2.78 4.30 29.08
N GLN A 487 1.58 3.74 29.13
CA GLN A 487 1.13 2.85 30.20
C GLN A 487 1.81 1.48 30.18
N TYR A 488 2.18 0.97 29.00
CA TYR A 488 2.73 -0.38 28.83
C TYR A 488 4.26 -0.41 28.78
N VAL A 489 4.96 0.66 29.15
CA VAL A 489 6.43 0.68 29.28
C VAL A 489 6.91 0.78 30.72
N LYS A 490 6.00 0.85 31.67
CA LYS A 490 6.32 0.94 33.10
C LYS A 490 6.79 -0.42 33.60
N LYS A 491 7.81 -0.42 34.48
CA LYS A 491 8.23 -1.65 35.16
C LYS A 491 7.05 -2.23 35.94
N LEU A 492 6.85 -3.54 35.80
CA LEU A 492 5.83 -4.28 36.53
C LEU A 492 6.50 -5.05 37.67
N ASP A 493 5.89 -4.99 38.86
CA ASP A 493 6.39 -5.71 40.02
C ASP A 493 6.00 -7.19 39.96
N ILE A 494 6.91 -8.06 40.36
CA ILE A 494 6.61 -9.47 40.58
C ILE A 494 5.68 -9.56 41.79
N THR A 495 4.44 -10.01 41.58
CA THR A 495 3.52 -10.28 42.69
C THR A 495 3.99 -11.53 43.43
N PRO A 496 4.13 -11.51 44.77
CA PRO A 496 4.48 -12.70 45.53
C PRO A 496 3.48 -13.83 45.31
N LEU A 497 3.98 -15.03 44.99
CA LEU A 497 3.15 -16.22 44.79
C LEU A 497 2.42 -16.59 46.08
N LYS A 498 1.12 -16.83 46.01
CA LYS A 498 0.37 -17.43 47.12
C LYS A 498 0.74 -18.91 47.27
N VAL A 499 0.52 -19.46 48.46
CA VAL A 499 0.72 -20.90 48.72
C VAL A 499 -0.16 -21.71 47.75
N GLY A 500 0.46 -22.59 46.97
CA GLY A 500 -0.21 -23.42 45.96
C GLY A 500 -0.53 -22.70 44.65
N GLU A 501 -0.13 -21.43 44.47
CA GLU A 501 -0.27 -20.72 43.20
C GLU A 501 0.82 -21.15 42.22
N LYS A 502 0.41 -21.51 41.00
CA LYS A 502 1.33 -21.87 39.90
C LYS A 502 2.02 -20.64 39.33
N ILE A 503 3.27 -20.81 38.89
CA ILE A 503 3.97 -19.79 38.11
C ILE A 503 3.39 -19.78 36.69
N ARG A 504 2.67 -18.71 36.36
CA ARG A 504 2.18 -18.40 35.00
C ARG A 504 3.33 -18.01 34.05
N ILE A 505 3.53 -18.80 33.01
CA ILE A 505 4.48 -18.56 31.91
C ILE A 505 3.67 -18.27 30.65
N GLY A 506 3.95 -17.12 30.02
CA GLY A 506 3.33 -16.73 28.75
C GLY A 506 4.31 -16.93 27.59
N TYR A 507 3.81 -17.40 26.45
CA TYR A 507 4.53 -17.47 25.19
C TYR A 507 3.78 -16.65 24.14
N VAL A 508 4.47 -15.79 23.40
CA VAL A 508 3.89 -14.93 22.35
C VAL A 508 4.64 -15.18 21.05
N SER A 509 3.94 -15.60 19.99
CA SER A 509 4.57 -15.87 18.70
C SER A 509 3.53 -15.93 17.57
N ALA A 510 3.95 -15.56 16.36
CA ALA A 510 3.20 -15.78 15.13
C ALA A 510 3.46 -17.17 14.52
N TRP A 511 4.35 -17.96 15.11
CA TRP A 511 4.80 -19.25 14.59
C TRP A 511 4.30 -20.45 15.40
N PHE A 512 3.22 -20.32 16.18
CA PHE A 512 2.49 -21.48 16.75
C PHE A 512 1.69 -22.22 15.66
N ARG A 513 2.38 -22.64 14.62
CA ARG A 513 1.91 -23.37 13.43
C ARG A 513 3.08 -24.15 12.88
N ASN A 514 2.90 -24.96 11.84
CA ASN A 514 3.94 -25.73 11.19
C ASN A 514 4.99 -24.83 10.51
N ASN A 515 5.83 -24.22 11.34
CA ASN A 515 6.91 -23.33 10.95
C ASN A 515 8.14 -23.61 11.82
N ASN A 516 9.26 -23.68 11.14
CA ASN A 516 10.57 -23.99 11.69
C ASN A 516 11.05 -23.05 12.81
N SER A 517 10.45 -21.87 12.97
CA SER A 517 10.94 -20.80 13.84
C SER A 517 10.51 -20.92 15.32
N ALA A 518 9.39 -21.59 15.63
CA ALA A 518 8.93 -21.78 17.03
C ALA A 518 8.50 -23.21 17.39
N ASN A 519 8.46 -24.16 16.43
CA ASN A 519 8.11 -25.55 16.70
C ASN A 519 8.98 -26.20 17.79
N TRP A 520 10.24 -25.78 17.93
CA TRP A 520 11.13 -26.25 18.98
C TRP A 520 10.66 -25.86 20.40
N ALA A 521 9.89 -24.77 20.54
CA ALA A 521 9.33 -24.34 21.82
C ALA A 521 8.11 -25.17 22.24
N LEU A 522 7.46 -25.88 21.30
CA LEU A 522 6.34 -26.77 21.61
C LEU A 522 6.73 -27.83 22.64
N ASP A 523 7.93 -28.40 22.52
CA ASP A 523 8.39 -29.42 23.44
C ASP A 523 8.85 -28.86 24.79
N TRP A 524 9.24 -27.59 24.88
CA TRP A 524 9.37 -26.92 26.19
C TRP A 524 8.01 -26.90 26.89
N ILE A 525 6.98 -26.45 26.19
CA ILE A 525 5.60 -26.39 26.71
C ILE A 525 5.14 -27.79 27.13
N LYS A 526 5.17 -28.76 26.21
CA LYS A 526 4.69 -30.13 26.42
C LYS A 526 5.34 -30.82 27.62
N ASN A 527 6.63 -30.60 27.86
CA ASN A 527 7.37 -31.28 28.92
C ASN A 527 7.47 -30.48 30.23
N THR A 528 6.91 -29.27 30.30
CA THR A 528 6.90 -28.45 31.53
C THR A 528 6.02 -29.08 32.62
N ASN A 529 6.48 -29.06 33.87
CA ASN A 529 5.73 -29.54 35.04
C ASN A 529 4.43 -28.74 35.29
N ARG A 530 3.29 -29.34 34.95
CA ARG A 530 1.97 -28.71 35.11
C ARG A 530 1.48 -28.60 36.53
N GLU A 531 2.12 -29.22 37.51
CA GLU A 531 1.75 -29.03 38.92
C GLU A 531 2.25 -27.68 39.44
N GLU A 532 3.39 -27.19 38.93
CA GLU A 532 4.04 -25.96 39.37
C GLU A 532 3.83 -24.78 38.42
N PHE A 533 3.65 -25.05 37.12
CA PHE A 533 3.58 -24.02 36.08
C PHE A 533 2.23 -24.06 35.36
N ALA A 534 1.74 -22.87 34.97
CA ALA A 534 0.58 -22.72 34.11
C ALA A 534 1.02 -22.03 32.81
N ILE A 535 0.68 -22.60 31.67
CA ILE A 535 1.14 -22.15 30.35
C ILE A 535 0.05 -21.39 29.61
N TYR A 536 0.41 -20.18 29.19
CA TYR A 536 -0.42 -19.28 28.39
C TYR A 536 0.25 -19.09 27.04
N CYS A 537 -0.47 -19.31 25.96
CA CYS A 537 0.01 -19.09 24.60
C CYS A 537 -0.87 -18.04 23.90
N TYR A 538 -0.24 -16.96 23.44
CA TYR A 538 -0.84 -15.89 22.69
C TYR A 538 -0.39 -15.99 21.23
N TYR A 539 -1.26 -16.51 20.37
CA TYR A 539 -0.97 -16.74 18.96
C TYR A 539 -1.34 -15.53 18.13
N THR A 540 -0.35 -14.88 17.50
CA THR A 540 -0.52 -13.58 16.83
C THR A 540 -0.74 -13.69 15.31
N ASP A 541 -1.03 -14.88 14.78
CA ASP A 541 -1.36 -15.12 13.37
C ASP A 541 -2.75 -15.76 13.25
N GLN A 542 -3.38 -15.64 12.08
CA GLN A 542 -4.73 -16.13 11.80
C GLN A 542 -4.75 -17.55 11.21
N VAL A 543 -3.65 -18.01 10.63
CA VAL A 543 -3.58 -19.34 10.00
C VAL A 543 -3.51 -20.45 11.05
N ARG A 544 -4.27 -21.53 10.91
CA ARG A 544 -4.21 -22.68 11.83
C ARG A 544 -3.87 -23.97 11.09
N ASP A 545 -3.07 -24.81 11.74
CA ASP A 545 -2.79 -26.17 11.29
C ASP A 545 -2.67 -27.14 12.46
N ASN A 546 -2.30 -28.39 12.18
CA ASN A 546 -2.17 -29.44 13.19
C ASN A 546 -1.18 -29.07 14.31
N ILE A 547 -0.12 -28.32 14.02
CA ILE A 547 0.84 -27.90 15.04
C ILE A 547 0.24 -26.79 15.91
N THR A 548 -0.57 -25.88 15.34
CA THR A 548 -1.37 -24.92 16.13
C THR A 548 -2.31 -25.64 17.10
N GLU A 549 -2.96 -26.72 16.65
CA GLU A 549 -3.81 -27.55 17.52
C GLU A 549 -3.00 -28.21 18.63
N GLU A 550 -1.78 -28.68 18.36
CA GLU A 550 -0.90 -29.21 19.39
C GLU A 550 -0.53 -28.13 20.42
N PHE A 551 -0.13 -26.92 20.01
CA PHE A 551 0.11 -25.81 20.95
C PHE A 551 -1.12 -25.53 21.81
N GLN A 552 -2.32 -25.52 21.22
CA GLN A 552 -3.56 -25.33 21.96
C GLN A 552 -3.80 -26.44 22.99
N GLN A 553 -3.68 -27.71 22.58
CA GLN A 553 -3.89 -28.87 23.45
C GLN A 553 -2.87 -28.94 24.59
N GLN A 554 -1.63 -28.50 24.34
CA GLN A 554 -0.57 -28.48 25.33
C GLN A 554 -0.56 -27.21 26.17
N SER A 555 -1.50 -26.27 26.03
CA SER A 555 -1.54 -25.04 26.83
C SER A 555 -2.66 -25.09 27.87
N ASP A 556 -2.45 -24.49 29.04
CA ASP A 556 -3.54 -24.30 30.00
C ASP A 556 -4.51 -23.22 29.47
N PHE A 557 -3.97 -22.23 28.76
CA PHE A 557 -4.71 -21.19 28.04
C PHE A 557 -4.08 -20.97 26.67
N PHE A 558 -4.88 -21.01 25.62
CA PHE A 558 -4.45 -20.68 24.27
C PHE A 558 -5.43 -19.66 23.69
N GLU A 559 -4.90 -18.55 23.20
CA GLU A 559 -5.70 -17.49 22.61
C GLU A 559 -5.08 -17.05 21.30
N GLN A 560 -5.88 -17.13 20.25
CA GLN A 560 -5.58 -16.53 18.97
C GLN A 560 -6.03 -15.07 19.04
N VAL A 561 -5.07 -14.15 19.04
CA VAL A 561 -5.32 -12.73 19.28
C VAL A 561 -5.55 -11.96 17.98
N SER A 562 -6.19 -10.79 18.09
CA SER A 562 -6.33 -9.84 16.97
C SER A 562 -4.98 -9.19 16.63
N GLU A 563 -4.92 -8.41 15.56
CA GLU A 563 -3.74 -7.57 15.24
C GLU A 563 -3.69 -6.28 16.07
N ASN A 564 -4.70 -6.03 16.93
CA ASN A 564 -4.78 -4.82 17.73
C ASN A 564 -3.83 -4.91 18.94
N ILE A 565 -2.71 -4.21 18.86
CA ILE A 565 -1.68 -4.17 19.91
C ILE A 565 -2.27 -3.86 21.29
N GLU A 566 -3.19 -2.91 21.41
CA GLU A 566 -3.73 -2.51 22.71
C GLU A 566 -4.60 -3.61 23.34
N GLU A 567 -5.43 -4.29 22.56
CA GLU A 567 -6.24 -5.42 23.03
C GLU A 567 -5.35 -6.56 23.56
N ILE A 568 -4.29 -6.89 22.82
CA ILE A 568 -3.31 -7.91 23.22
C ILE A 568 -2.64 -7.51 24.54
N CYS A 569 -2.20 -6.26 24.66
CA CYS A 569 -1.55 -5.75 25.87
C CYS A 569 -2.47 -5.84 27.09
N GLN A 570 -3.72 -5.37 26.95
CA GLN A 570 -4.71 -5.43 28.03
C GLN A 570 -4.95 -6.86 28.49
N LYS A 571 -5.00 -7.80 27.54
CA LYS A 571 -5.22 -9.22 27.82
C LYS A 571 -4.05 -9.83 28.58
N ILE A 572 -2.81 -9.66 28.12
CA ILE A 572 -1.62 -10.20 28.79
C ILE A 572 -1.47 -9.63 30.21
N ILE A 573 -1.70 -8.32 30.38
CA ILE A 573 -1.66 -7.66 31.71
C ILE A 573 -2.73 -8.23 32.64
N LYS A 574 -3.95 -8.45 32.13
CA LYS A 574 -5.06 -9.03 32.90
C LYS A 574 -4.76 -10.45 33.38
N ASP A 575 -4.05 -11.24 32.57
CA ASP A 575 -3.69 -12.62 32.90
C ASP A 575 -2.53 -12.72 33.93
N ARG A 576 -1.88 -11.59 34.25
CA ARG A 576 -0.83 -11.47 35.28
C ARG A 576 0.31 -12.48 35.08
N ILE A 577 0.79 -12.58 33.85
CA ILE A 577 1.92 -13.44 33.49
C ILE A 577 3.16 -13.05 34.32
N HIS A 578 3.86 -14.03 34.88
CA HIS A 578 5.08 -13.76 35.67
C HIS A 578 6.32 -13.66 34.75
N ILE A 579 6.42 -14.58 33.79
CA ILE A 579 7.49 -14.64 32.81
C ILE A 579 6.87 -14.72 31.42
N LEU A 580 7.16 -13.76 30.56
CA LEU A 580 6.69 -13.71 29.18
C LEU A 580 7.85 -13.99 28.23
N ILE A 581 7.70 -14.99 27.38
CA ILE A 581 8.74 -15.47 26.48
C ILE A 581 8.31 -15.17 25.04
N TYR A 582 9.19 -14.50 24.31
CA TYR A 582 9.07 -14.22 22.88
C TYR A 582 10.10 -15.07 22.14
N PRO A 583 9.72 -16.25 21.62
CA PRO A 583 10.69 -17.19 21.06
C PRO A 583 11.46 -16.65 19.86
N ASP A 584 10.95 -15.62 19.19
CA ASP A 584 11.18 -15.34 17.77
C ASP A 584 11.20 -13.83 17.45
N ILE A 585 11.68 -12.99 18.37
CA ILE A 585 11.83 -11.55 18.14
C ILE A 585 12.66 -11.29 16.88
N GLY A 586 12.24 -10.32 16.07
CA GLY A 586 12.90 -9.94 14.82
C GLY A 586 12.44 -10.74 13.60
N THR A 587 11.63 -11.79 13.78
CA THR A 587 11.07 -12.58 12.65
C THR A 587 9.73 -12.05 12.17
N VAL A 588 8.89 -11.54 13.07
CA VAL A 588 7.58 -10.91 12.79
C VAL A 588 7.45 -9.62 13.59
N GLU A 589 6.92 -8.59 12.94
CA GLU A 589 6.89 -7.21 13.43
C GLU A 589 5.97 -7.08 14.64
N LEU A 590 4.75 -7.64 14.57
CA LEU A 590 3.80 -7.57 15.69
C LEU A 590 4.39 -8.15 16.99
N THR A 591 5.04 -9.32 16.91
CA THR A 591 5.72 -9.93 18.05
C THR A 591 6.86 -9.05 18.58
N THR A 592 7.63 -8.43 17.68
CA THR A 592 8.71 -7.50 18.03
C THR A 592 8.19 -6.22 18.69
N LEU A 593 7.04 -5.70 18.24
CA LEU A 593 6.39 -4.52 18.82
C LEU A 593 5.85 -4.82 20.22
N LEU A 594 5.21 -5.98 20.41
CA LEU A 594 4.76 -6.43 21.74
C LEU A 594 5.94 -6.62 22.69
N ALA A 595 7.05 -7.18 22.21
CA ALA A 595 8.28 -7.34 22.97
C ALA A 595 8.92 -6.01 23.39
N GLY A 596 8.74 -4.95 22.59
CA GLY A 596 9.19 -3.58 22.90
C GLY A 596 8.39 -2.85 23.98
N LEU A 597 7.30 -3.48 24.46
CA LEU A 597 6.51 -3.08 25.62
C LEU A 597 6.85 -3.96 26.83
N ARG A 598 6.52 -3.50 28.03
CA ARG A 598 6.66 -4.23 29.30
C ARG A 598 5.31 -4.78 29.73
N LEU A 599 5.02 -6.02 29.31
CA LEU A 599 3.76 -6.73 29.53
C LEU A 599 3.84 -7.79 30.64
N ALA A 600 5.03 -8.16 31.08
CA ALA A 600 5.26 -8.97 32.27
C ALA A 600 6.44 -8.44 33.11
N PRO A 601 6.51 -8.80 34.41
CA PRO A 601 7.64 -8.44 35.27
C PRO A 601 8.99 -8.99 34.80
N ILE A 602 8.98 -10.13 34.11
CA ILE A 602 10.15 -10.75 33.49
C ILE A 602 9.82 -11.02 32.03
N GLN A 603 10.66 -10.57 31.11
CA GLN A 603 10.52 -10.86 29.68
C GLN A 603 11.80 -11.50 29.15
N CYS A 604 11.64 -12.55 28.36
CA CYS A 604 12.73 -13.29 27.76
C CYS A 604 12.56 -13.40 26.26
N THR A 605 13.67 -13.55 25.55
CA THR A 605 13.69 -14.03 24.18
C THR A 605 14.58 -15.25 24.03
N ALA A 606 14.57 -15.87 22.86
CA ALA A 606 15.22 -17.15 22.60
C ALA A 606 15.53 -17.34 21.10
N TRP A 607 15.83 -18.58 20.75
CA TRP A 607 16.41 -19.06 19.49
C TRP A 607 15.79 -18.63 18.15
N GLY A 608 14.50 -18.31 18.09
CA GLY A 608 13.80 -17.99 16.85
C GLY A 608 14.42 -16.78 16.14
N GLY A 609 15.05 -15.87 16.89
CA GLY A 609 16.04 -14.92 16.39
C GLY A 609 17.39 -15.19 17.06
N PRO A 610 18.37 -15.87 16.42
CA PRO A 610 19.66 -16.25 17.03
C PRO A 610 20.65 -15.07 17.11
N VAL A 611 20.14 -13.91 17.56
CA VAL A 611 20.79 -12.61 17.69
C VAL A 611 20.10 -11.84 18.82
N THR A 612 20.78 -10.90 19.46
CA THR A 612 20.17 -10.03 20.47
C THR A 612 18.97 -9.25 19.91
N SER A 613 17.94 -9.03 20.74
CA SER A 613 16.81 -8.18 20.36
C SER A 613 17.15 -6.70 20.38
N GLY A 614 18.15 -6.30 21.18
CA GLY A 614 18.50 -4.92 21.47
C GLY A 614 17.40 -4.13 22.20
N LEU A 615 16.29 -4.77 22.58
CA LEU A 615 15.15 -4.12 23.20
C LEU A 615 15.40 -3.91 24.70
N PRO A 616 15.22 -2.69 25.23
CA PRO A 616 15.45 -2.40 26.65
C PRO A 616 14.41 -3.06 27.58
N THR A 617 13.37 -3.67 27.02
CA THR A 617 12.27 -4.33 27.73
C THR A 617 12.46 -5.83 27.89
N ILE A 618 13.47 -6.44 27.24
CA ILE A 618 13.79 -7.87 27.36
C ILE A 618 14.92 -8.04 28.36
N ASP A 619 14.71 -8.86 29.38
CA ASP A 619 15.65 -9.04 30.49
C ASP A 619 16.68 -10.15 30.18
N TYR A 620 16.22 -11.25 29.58
CA TYR A 620 17.04 -12.45 29.39
C TYR A 620 16.99 -12.98 27.96
N TYR A 621 18.12 -13.49 27.48
CA TYR A 621 18.21 -14.31 26.28
C TYR A 621 18.43 -15.77 26.68
N LEU A 622 17.46 -16.64 26.39
CA LEU A 622 17.51 -18.08 26.68
C LEU A 622 18.26 -18.79 25.53
N SER A 623 19.53 -19.11 25.75
CA SER A 623 20.41 -19.70 24.74
C SER A 623 20.87 -21.12 25.08
N SER A 624 21.73 -21.64 24.21
CA SER A 624 22.38 -22.94 24.25
C SER A 624 23.75 -22.87 24.91
N ASP A 625 24.04 -23.74 25.87
CA ASP A 625 25.36 -23.82 26.48
C ASP A 625 26.42 -24.30 25.47
N LEU A 626 26.10 -25.27 24.62
CA LEU A 626 27.07 -25.82 23.67
C LEU A 626 27.35 -24.89 22.49
N MET A 627 26.43 -24.01 22.13
CA MET A 627 26.58 -23.19 20.91
C MET A 627 27.13 -21.81 21.20
N GLU A 628 26.97 -21.29 22.40
CA GLU A 628 27.57 -20.02 22.78
C GLU A 628 29.09 -20.17 22.93
N PRO A 629 29.90 -19.22 22.41
CA PRO A 629 31.31 -19.16 22.76
C PRO A 629 31.48 -18.77 24.25
N GLU A 630 32.71 -18.80 24.74
CA GLU A 630 32.99 -18.41 26.14
C GLU A 630 32.60 -16.95 26.42
N ASN A 631 32.82 -16.05 25.46
CA ASN A 631 32.47 -14.64 25.49
C ASN A 631 31.04 -14.33 24.98
N GLY A 632 30.15 -15.33 24.92
CA GLY A 632 28.82 -15.17 24.30
C GLY A 632 28.03 -13.97 24.81
N GLN A 633 28.14 -13.64 26.11
CA GLN A 633 27.47 -12.48 26.72
C GLN A 633 27.81 -11.13 26.04
N ASP A 634 28.99 -10.99 25.45
CA ASP A 634 29.43 -9.76 24.77
C ASP A 634 28.65 -9.51 23.46
N HIS A 635 27.83 -10.47 23.03
CA HIS A 635 27.01 -10.39 21.82
C HIS A 635 25.55 -10.03 22.12
N TYR A 636 25.17 -9.91 23.40
CA TYR A 636 23.78 -9.71 23.83
C TYR A 636 23.61 -8.49 24.72
N SER A 637 22.54 -7.74 24.48
CA SER A 637 22.08 -6.67 25.36
C SER A 637 21.33 -7.22 26.57
N GLU A 638 20.70 -8.39 26.42
CA GLU A 638 20.04 -9.13 27.48
C GLU A 638 21.05 -9.91 28.35
N GLN A 639 20.64 -10.30 29.55
CA GLN A 639 21.42 -11.28 30.31
C GLN A 639 21.29 -12.67 29.69
N LEU A 640 22.42 -13.26 29.30
CA LEU A 640 22.47 -14.56 28.67
C LEU A 640 22.23 -15.68 29.69
N VAL A 641 21.26 -16.55 29.41
CA VAL A 641 20.95 -17.76 30.18
C VAL A 641 21.31 -18.96 29.31
N ARG A 642 22.42 -19.64 29.65
CA ARG A 642 22.89 -20.83 28.93
C ARG A 642 22.17 -22.07 29.45
N LEU A 643 21.20 -22.56 28.69
CA LEU A 643 20.52 -23.82 28.97
C LEU A 643 21.42 -24.99 28.56
N PRO A 644 21.43 -26.12 29.30
CA PRO A 644 22.28 -27.26 28.98
C PRO A 644 22.12 -27.75 27.53
N ASN A 645 23.21 -28.29 26.99
CA ASN A 645 23.27 -28.87 25.65
C ASN A 645 22.89 -27.86 24.57
N LEU A 646 21.95 -28.18 23.68
CA LEU A 646 21.48 -27.27 22.63
C LEU A 646 20.53 -26.20 23.16
N GLY A 647 20.09 -26.30 24.42
CA GLY A 647 18.98 -25.51 24.95
C GLY A 647 17.62 -25.83 24.30
N LEU A 648 17.53 -26.81 23.38
CA LEU A 648 16.33 -27.15 22.64
C LEU A 648 15.84 -28.56 22.99
N CYS A 649 14.54 -28.79 22.87
CA CYS A 649 13.96 -30.13 22.82
C CYS A 649 13.30 -30.29 21.44
N TYR A 650 13.85 -31.16 20.59
CA TYR A 650 13.38 -31.34 19.23
C TYR A 650 12.93 -32.78 18.99
N PRO A 651 11.74 -33.04 18.41
CA PRO A 651 11.28 -34.40 18.19
C PRO A 651 12.08 -35.08 17.08
N LYS A 652 12.23 -36.40 17.17
CA LYS A 652 12.91 -37.17 16.13
C LYS A 652 12.17 -37.06 14.80
N ILE A 653 12.90 -36.77 13.72
CA ILE A 653 12.35 -36.56 12.39
C ILE A 653 11.79 -37.88 11.84
N LYS A 654 10.56 -37.81 11.30
CA LYS A 654 9.90 -38.92 10.63
C LYS A 654 10.17 -38.85 9.14
N PHE A 655 10.67 -39.95 8.57
CA PHE A 655 10.90 -40.02 7.13
C PHE A 655 9.64 -40.42 6.37
N PRO A 656 9.48 -39.95 5.11
CA PRO A 656 8.39 -40.38 4.24
C PRO A 656 8.43 -41.89 4.02
N GLN A 657 7.28 -42.50 3.67
CA GLN A 657 7.26 -43.94 3.37
C GLN A 657 7.95 -44.25 2.03
N LYS A 658 7.74 -43.39 1.03
CA LYS A 658 8.40 -43.51 -0.27
C LYS A 658 9.87 -43.09 -0.16
N ARG A 659 10.76 -44.02 -0.55
CA ARG A 659 12.19 -43.77 -0.74
C ARG A 659 12.44 -43.46 -2.22
N LYS A 660 13.19 -42.40 -2.51
CA LYS A 660 13.66 -42.06 -3.85
C LYS A 660 15.13 -42.39 -4.04
N ASN A 661 15.55 -42.63 -5.27
CA ASN A 661 16.96 -42.79 -5.65
C ASN A 661 17.53 -41.52 -6.32
N ARG A 662 18.83 -41.51 -6.63
CA ARG A 662 19.54 -40.37 -7.23
C ARG A 662 18.99 -39.96 -8.60
N GLN A 663 18.62 -40.94 -9.43
CA GLN A 663 18.14 -40.69 -10.79
C GLN A 663 16.81 -39.92 -10.80
N GLU A 664 15.95 -40.11 -9.78
CA GLU A 664 14.71 -39.33 -9.61
C GLU A 664 14.97 -37.84 -9.33
N PHE A 665 16.20 -37.46 -8.95
CA PHE A 665 16.66 -36.08 -8.80
C PHE A 665 17.55 -35.61 -9.96
N ASN A 666 17.70 -36.41 -11.02
CA ASN A 666 18.68 -36.21 -12.09
C ASN A 666 20.14 -36.16 -11.59
N LEU A 667 20.46 -36.94 -10.55
CA LEU A 667 21.80 -37.10 -10.00
C LEU A 667 22.37 -38.46 -10.41
N ASP A 668 23.68 -38.51 -10.68
CA ASP A 668 24.34 -39.76 -11.06
C ASP A 668 24.87 -40.56 -9.85
N ASP A 669 25.04 -41.86 -10.04
CA ASP A 669 25.46 -42.79 -8.98
C ASP A 669 26.99 -42.84 -8.78
N GLN A 670 27.78 -42.21 -9.67
CA GLN A 670 29.25 -42.30 -9.63
C GLN A 670 29.88 -41.12 -8.88
N SER A 671 29.22 -39.97 -8.87
CA SER A 671 29.71 -38.75 -8.25
C SER A 671 29.60 -38.79 -6.72
N ILE A 672 30.52 -38.08 -6.06
CA ILE A 672 30.43 -37.77 -4.64
C ILE A 672 29.56 -36.53 -4.46
N LEU A 673 28.40 -36.70 -3.82
CA LEU A 673 27.40 -35.65 -3.65
C LEU A 673 27.58 -34.90 -2.33
N TYR A 674 27.99 -33.65 -2.43
CA TYR A 674 28.06 -32.69 -1.34
C TYR A 674 26.76 -31.87 -1.32
N LEU A 675 25.90 -32.12 -0.33
CA LEU A 675 24.67 -31.37 -0.14
C LEU A 675 24.97 -30.06 0.61
N SER A 676 24.78 -28.93 -0.07
CA SER A 676 24.86 -27.58 0.49
C SER A 676 23.51 -26.91 0.29
N SER A 677 22.60 -27.08 1.25
CA SER A 677 21.15 -26.81 1.05
C SER A 677 20.60 -25.66 1.91
N GLN A 678 21.45 -24.73 2.32
CA GLN A 678 21.03 -23.53 3.04
C GLN A 678 20.39 -22.50 2.10
N ASN A 679 19.59 -21.59 2.67
CA ASN A 679 19.10 -20.43 1.94
C ASN A 679 20.27 -19.56 1.47
N TYR A 680 20.16 -18.99 0.26
CA TYR A 680 21.19 -18.16 -0.35
C TYR A 680 21.72 -17.01 0.51
N LEU A 681 20.88 -16.45 1.38
CA LEU A 681 21.29 -15.43 2.36
C LEU A 681 22.43 -15.88 3.30
N LYS A 682 22.64 -17.20 3.47
CA LYS A 682 23.69 -17.77 4.32
C LYS A 682 25.01 -18.03 3.58
N TYR A 683 25.05 -17.89 2.25
CA TYR A 683 26.27 -18.02 1.46
C TYR A 683 26.92 -16.66 1.26
N LEU A 684 27.86 -16.33 2.14
CA LEU A 684 28.65 -15.11 2.01
C LEU A 684 29.78 -15.29 0.97
N PRO A 685 30.04 -14.26 0.15
CA PRO A 685 30.92 -14.37 -1.03
C PRO A 685 32.37 -14.70 -0.70
N GLN A 686 32.86 -14.33 0.49
CA GLN A 686 34.22 -14.66 0.91
C GLN A 686 34.46 -16.17 1.05
N TYR A 687 33.42 -17.00 1.14
CA TYR A 687 33.54 -18.46 1.27
C TYR A 687 33.29 -19.23 -0.03
N ASP A 688 32.97 -18.55 -1.14
CA ASP A 688 32.64 -19.23 -2.40
C ASP A 688 33.80 -20.09 -2.95
N TYR A 689 35.05 -19.74 -2.59
CA TYR A 689 36.25 -20.47 -3.01
C TYR A 689 36.39 -21.87 -2.37
N VAL A 690 35.63 -22.17 -1.31
CA VAL A 690 35.65 -23.47 -0.63
C VAL A 690 35.23 -24.60 -1.58
N PHE A 691 34.19 -24.37 -2.39
CA PHE A 691 33.67 -25.37 -3.33
C PHE A 691 34.70 -25.80 -4.39
N PRO A 692 35.31 -24.89 -5.18
CA PRO A 692 36.32 -25.27 -6.15
C PRO A 692 37.59 -25.83 -5.48
N SER A 693 37.94 -25.38 -4.27
CA SER A 693 39.06 -25.93 -3.50
C SER A 693 38.88 -27.42 -3.15
N ILE A 694 37.64 -27.84 -2.90
CA ILE A 694 37.30 -29.27 -2.74
C ILE A 694 37.30 -29.97 -4.10
N ALA A 695 36.70 -29.34 -5.12
CA ALA A 695 36.54 -29.91 -6.46
C ALA A 695 37.87 -30.32 -7.11
N VAL A 696 38.91 -29.48 -7.00
CA VAL A 696 40.24 -29.78 -7.56
C VAL A 696 40.92 -31.00 -6.92
N ARG A 697 40.49 -31.40 -5.72
CA ARG A 697 41.09 -32.48 -4.92
C ARG A 697 40.27 -33.77 -4.91
N VAL A 698 38.98 -33.71 -5.27
CA VAL A 698 38.05 -34.85 -5.23
C VAL A 698 37.51 -35.14 -6.64
N PRO A 699 37.93 -36.25 -7.26
CA PRO A 699 37.38 -36.67 -8.55
C PRO A 699 35.86 -36.82 -8.49
N HIS A 700 35.15 -36.34 -9.51
CA HIS A 700 33.69 -36.44 -9.63
C HIS A 700 32.91 -35.82 -8.45
N ALA A 701 33.44 -34.78 -7.80
CA ALA A 701 32.69 -34.02 -6.81
C ALA A 701 31.50 -33.29 -7.48
N LYS A 702 30.32 -33.37 -6.86
CA LYS A 702 29.15 -32.56 -7.23
C LYS A 702 28.62 -31.84 -5.99
N PHE A 703 28.43 -30.54 -6.10
CA PHE A 703 27.82 -29.70 -5.05
C PHE A 703 26.35 -29.46 -5.40
N VAL A 704 25.47 -29.96 -4.55
CA VAL A 704 24.02 -29.86 -4.74
C VAL A 704 23.48 -28.71 -3.90
N PHE A 705 22.92 -27.72 -4.59
CA PHE A 705 22.21 -26.59 -4.01
C PHE A 705 20.72 -26.67 -4.35
N ILE A 706 19.90 -25.95 -3.58
CA ILE A 706 18.45 -25.88 -3.80
C ILE A 706 18.08 -24.44 -4.13
N ALA A 707 17.37 -24.25 -5.22
CA ALA A 707 16.83 -22.96 -5.59
C ALA A 707 15.87 -22.47 -4.52
N SER A 708 16.03 -21.21 -4.11
CA SER A 708 15.02 -20.53 -3.32
C SER A 708 13.75 -20.32 -4.14
N HIS A 709 12.60 -20.18 -3.47
CA HIS A 709 11.36 -19.66 -4.08
C HIS A 709 11.50 -18.23 -4.63
N ILE A 710 12.65 -17.58 -4.40
CA ILE A 710 12.89 -16.18 -4.70
C ILE A 710 13.50 -16.02 -6.10
N ASN A 711 12.92 -15.06 -6.82
CA ASN A 711 13.41 -14.32 -8.00
C ASN A 711 14.60 -14.93 -8.76
N THR A 712 14.35 -15.28 -10.03
CA THR A 712 15.36 -15.70 -11.03
C THR A 712 16.65 -14.87 -10.99
N VAL A 713 16.56 -13.56 -10.74
CA VAL A 713 17.72 -12.65 -10.61
C VAL A 713 18.68 -13.07 -9.50
N ILE A 714 18.17 -13.44 -8.32
CA ILE A 714 19.02 -13.86 -7.18
C ILE A 714 19.70 -15.20 -7.49
N LYS A 715 18.97 -16.13 -8.09
CA LYS A 715 19.54 -17.41 -8.54
C LYS A 715 20.68 -17.18 -9.54
N GLU A 716 20.47 -16.33 -10.53
CA GLU A 716 21.50 -15.99 -11.52
C GLU A 716 22.72 -15.31 -10.89
N LYS A 717 22.51 -14.38 -9.95
CA LYS A 717 23.59 -13.72 -9.21
C LYS A 717 24.41 -14.74 -8.40
N PHE A 718 23.77 -15.70 -7.75
CA PHE A 718 24.46 -16.79 -7.04
C PHE A 718 25.26 -17.68 -7.99
N ILE A 719 24.69 -18.07 -9.14
CA ILE A 719 25.39 -18.85 -10.17
C ILE A 719 26.60 -18.09 -10.71
N LYS A 720 26.49 -16.79 -10.98
CA LYS A 720 27.62 -15.96 -11.45
C LYS A 720 28.76 -15.90 -10.44
N ARG A 721 28.44 -15.83 -9.14
CA ARG A 721 29.45 -15.90 -8.07
C ARG A 721 30.20 -17.23 -8.07
N LEU A 722 29.48 -18.35 -8.17
CA LEU A 722 30.09 -19.68 -8.28
C LEU A 722 30.93 -19.81 -9.56
N GLN A 723 30.44 -19.33 -10.71
CA GLN A 723 31.20 -19.31 -11.96
C GLN A 723 32.54 -18.59 -11.80
N LYS A 724 32.53 -17.40 -11.18
CA LYS A 724 33.75 -16.65 -10.89
C LYS A 724 34.70 -17.44 -9.98
N ALA A 725 34.19 -17.95 -8.86
CA ALA A 725 35.00 -18.70 -7.90
C ALA A 725 35.64 -19.96 -8.52
N PHE A 726 34.91 -20.71 -9.36
CA PHE A 726 35.45 -21.89 -10.05
C PHE A 726 36.45 -21.51 -11.16
N ALA A 727 36.21 -20.42 -11.87
CA ALA A 727 37.13 -19.94 -12.91
C ALA A 727 38.52 -19.58 -12.34
N ASP A 728 38.58 -19.05 -11.11
CA ASP A 728 39.84 -18.77 -10.40
C ASP A 728 40.69 -20.04 -10.17
N PHE A 729 40.08 -21.22 -10.22
CA PHE A 729 40.73 -22.53 -10.12
C PHE A 729 40.86 -23.25 -11.48
N ASN A 730 40.57 -22.56 -12.59
CA ASN A 730 40.50 -23.12 -13.95
C ASN A 730 39.48 -24.25 -14.11
N LEU A 731 38.35 -24.17 -13.39
CA LEU A 731 37.23 -25.10 -13.49
C LEU A 731 35.98 -24.41 -14.05
N ASP A 732 35.13 -25.16 -14.75
CA ASP A 732 33.78 -24.70 -15.09
C ASP A 732 32.81 -25.13 -13.99
N SER A 733 32.18 -24.17 -13.31
CA SER A 733 31.19 -24.45 -12.27
C SER A 733 30.04 -25.36 -12.73
N GLN A 734 29.67 -25.38 -14.02
CA GLN A 734 28.58 -26.22 -14.53
C GLN A 734 28.89 -27.72 -14.45
N ASP A 735 30.17 -28.07 -14.43
CA ASP A 735 30.62 -29.45 -14.27
C ASP A 735 30.53 -29.94 -12.82
N TYR A 736 30.36 -29.04 -11.84
CA TYR A 736 30.42 -29.37 -10.42
C TYR A 736 29.16 -28.96 -9.64
N CYS A 737 28.54 -27.84 -9.98
CA CYS A 737 27.44 -27.25 -9.21
C CYS A 737 26.08 -27.61 -9.84
N LEU A 738 25.23 -28.26 -9.05
CA LEU A 738 23.88 -28.66 -9.43
C LEU A 738 22.87 -27.84 -8.63
N ILE A 739 22.09 -27.00 -9.32
CA ILE A 739 21.04 -26.18 -8.69
C ILE A 739 19.67 -26.86 -8.92
N LEU A 740 19.20 -27.61 -7.92
CA LEU A 740 17.89 -28.25 -7.95
C LEU A 740 16.76 -27.23 -7.78
N PRO A 741 15.55 -27.51 -8.29
CA PRO A 741 14.38 -26.67 -8.01
C PRO A 741 14.00 -26.74 -6.53
N VAL A 742 13.05 -25.88 -6.11
CA VAL A 742 12.39 -26.00 -4.82
C VAL A 742 11.81 -27.41 -4.67
N LEU A 743 12.05 -28.03 -3.51
CA LEU A 743 11.60 -29.39 -3.22
C LEU A 743 10.46 -29.41 -2.21
N SER A 744 9.60 -30.42 -2.30
CA SER A 744 8.66 -30.74 -1.22
C SER A 744 9.42 -31.19 0.04
N PRO A 745 8.82 -31.10 1.25
CA PRO A 745 9.45 -31.61 2.46
C PRO A 745 9.88 -33.08 2.37
N GLU A 746 9.08 -33.93 1.70
CA GLU A 746 9.41 -35.35 1.51
C GLU A 746 10.59 -35.55 0.57
N ASP A 747 10.66 -34.77 -0.51
CA ASP A 747 11.75 -34.83 -1.49
C ASP A 747 13.05 -34.31 -0.92
N TYR A 748 12.99 -33.28 -0.07
CA TYR A 748 14.17 -32.79 0.66
C TYR A 748 14.75 -33.86 1.60
N LEU A 749 13.92 -34.58 2.34
CA LEU A 749 14.37 -35.68 3.20
C LEU A 749 14.97 -36.83 2.37
N ASN A 750 14.36 -37.17 1.23
CA ASN A 750 14.93 -38.16 0.32
C ASN A 750 16.27 -37.70 -0.29
N LEU A 751 16.42 -36.41 -0.61
CA LEU A 751 17.69 -35.87 -1.09
C LEU A 751 18.81 -36.05 -0.07
N ASN A 752 18.53 -35.82 1.22
CA ASN A 752 19.50 -36.08 2.30
C ASN A 752 19.92 -37.56 2.35
N LEU A 753 18.97 -38.50 2.15
CA LEU A 753 19.26 -39.94 2.16
C LEU A 753 20.17 -40.39 1.02
N VAL A 754 20.09 -39.74 -0.15
CA VAL A 754 20.87 -40.12 -1.34
C VAL A 754 22.18 -39.34 -1.48
N SER A 755 22.40 -38.32 -0.64
CA SER A 755 23.61 -37.50 -0.61
C SER A 755 24.75 -38.18 0.17
N ASP A 756 26.00 -37.80 -0.11
CA ASP A 756 27.17 -38.42 0.52
C ASP A 756 27.66 -37.66 1.75
N ILE A 757 27.68 -36.33 1.66
CA ILE A 757 28.27 -35.42 2.64
C ILE A 757 27.37 -34.19 2.76
N TYR A 758 27.19 -33.67 3.97
CA TYR A 758 26.53 -32.38 4.21
C TYR A 758 27.58 -31.30 4.46
N LEU A 759 27.51 -30.22 3.69
CA LEU A 759 28.34 -29.03 3.89
C LEU A 759 27.52 -27.96 4.60
N ASP A 760 27.90 -27.65 5.84
CA ASP A 760 27.34 -26.55 6.60
C ASP A 760 27.90 -25.19 6.14
N THR A 761 27.18 -24.11 6.43
CA THR A 761 27.63 -22.74 6.16
C THR A 761 28.31 -22.12 7.38
N PHE A 762 29.28 -21.22 7.15
CA PHE A 762 30.15 -20.63 8.19
C PHE A 762 29.42 -19.68 9.14
N ASP A 763 29.16 -18.44 8.73
CA ASP A 763 28.65 -17.37 9.61
C ASP A 763 27.18 -17.53 10.04
N TRP A 764 26.46 -18.44 9.40
CA TRP A 764 25.13 -18.85 9.80
C TRP A 764 24.94 -20.33 9.53
N SER A 765 24.98 -21.14 10.57
CA SER A 765 24.95 -22.60 10.51
C SER A 765 23.52 -23.16 10.35
N GLY A 766 23.43 -24.39 9.87
CA GLY A 766 22.19 -25.14 9.76
C GLY A 766 21.56 -25.47 11.11
N GLY A 767 20.30 -25.08 11.27
CA GLY A 767 19.44 -25.52 12.38
C GLY A 767 18.69 -26.79 11.98
N ASN A 768 17.46 -26.61 11.49
CA ASN A 768 16.60 -27.73 11.06
C ASN A 768 17.21 -28.58 9.93
N THR A 769 17.92 -27.96 8.99
CA THR A 769 18.57 -28.67 7.89
C THR A 769 19.67 -29.62 8.40
N THR A 770 20.44 -29.21 9.41
CA THR A 770 21.42 -30.09 10.07
C THR A 770 20.73 -31.20 10.85
N MET A 771 19.63 -30.93 11.55
CA MET A 771 18.83 -31.99 12.18
C MET A 771 18.38 -33.03 11.12
N GLN A 772 17.87 -32.58 9.97
CA GLN A 772 17.43 -33.45 8.86
C GLN A 772 18.60 -34.27 8.26
N ALA A 773 19.80 -33.68 8.16
CA ALA A 773 21.02 -34.38 7.77
C ALA A 773 21.42 -35.45 8.81
N ILE A 774 21.39 -35.12 10.11
CA ILE A 774 21.66 -36.06 11.21
C ILE A 774 20.69 -37.23 11.19
N ALA A 775 19.38 -36.97 11.01
CA ALA A 775 18.36 -38.02 10.90
C ALA A 775 18.62 -38.95 9.71
N SER A 776 19.26 -38.45 8.66
CA SER A 776 19.67 -39.21 7.47
C SER A 776 21.05 -39.89 7.63
N ASN A 777 21.67 -39.74 8.80
CA ASN A 777 23.02 -40.20 9.12
C ASN A 777 24.08 -39.62 8.18
N LEU A 778 23.85 -38.42 7.64
CA LEU A 778 24.76 -37.78 6.69
C LEU A 778 25.96 -37.21 7.46
N PRO A 779 27.21 -37.51 7.09
CA PRO A 779 28.38 -36.88 7.69
C PRO A 779 28.36 -35.39 7.40
N ILE A 780 28.47 -34.57 8.45
CA ILE A 780 28.37 -33.11 8.38
C ILE A 780 29.73 -32.49 8.64
N VAL A 781 30.15 -31.58 7.76
CA VAL A 781 31.31 -30.71 8.01
C VAL A 781 30.81 -29.36 8.48
N THR A 782 31.38 -28.82 9.55
CA THR A 782 31.07 -27.47 10.06
C THR A 782 32.33 -26.77 10.52
N CYS A 783 32.34 -25.43 10.46
CA CYS A 783 33.40 -24.59 10.98
C CYS A 783 32.75 -23.50 11.86
N PRO A 784 32.72 -23.67 13.20
CA PRO A 784 32.02 -22.76 14.08
C PRO A 784 32.65 -21.37 14.08
N GLY A 785 31.86 -20.34 13.76
CA GLY A 785 32.26 -18.94 13.86
C GLY A 785 32.21 -18.38 15.29
N GLU A 786 32.30 -17.06 15.38
CA GLU A 786 32.26 -16.29 16.65
C GLU A 786 30.86 -16.27 17.27
N PHE A 787 29.80 -16.15 16.45
CA PHE A 787 28.45 -15.95 16.94
C PHE A 787 27.67 -17.26 17.05
N MET A 788 26.77 -17.36 18.03
CA MET A 788 25.90 -18.53 18.24
C MET A 788 25.23 -19.04 16.96
N ARG A 789 24.72 -18.14 16.12
CA ARG A 789 24.07 -18.49 14.83
C ARG A 789 24.97 -19.25 13.86
N GLY A 790 26.30 -19.13 13.95
CA GLY A 790 27.30 -19.87 13.19
C GLY A 790 27.75 -21.18 13.86
N ARG A 791 27.10 -21.60 14.95
CA ARG A 791 27.57 -22.70 15.83
C ARG A 791 26.51 -23.77 16.07
N HIS A 792 25.42 -23.77 15.31
CA HIS A 792 24.34 -24.75 15.45
C HIS A 792 24.80 -26.19 15.22
N SER A 793 25.36 -26.48 14.05
CA SER A 793 25.87 -27.81 13.72
C SER A 793 27.00 -28.24 14.66
N TYR A 794 27.83 -27.29 15.11
CA TYR A 794 28.87 -27.54 16.11
C TYR A 794 28.28 -28.13 17.40
N GLY A 795 27.26 -27.49 17.97
CA GLY A 795 26.61 -27.98 19.19
C GLY A 795 25.98 -29.37 19.00
N MET A 796 25.38 -29.61 17.83
CA MET A 796 24.77 -30.91 17.50
C MET A 796 25.83 -32.01 17.36
N LEU A 797 26.94 -31.74 16.66
CA LEU A 797 28.04 -32.70 16.49
C LEU A 797 28.75 -33.01 17.82
N LYS A 798 28.90 -32.02 18.70
CA LYS A 798 29.38 -32.23 20.07
C LYS A 798 28.50 -33.20 20.85
N MET A 799 27.18 -33.05 20.78
CA MET A 799 26.25 -33.99 21.42
C MET A 799 26.30 -35.39 20.80
N LEU A 800 26.52 -35.52 19.49
CA LEU A 800 26.70 -36.82 18.84
C LEU A 800 28.05 -37.48 19.17
N GLY A 801 29.00 -36.71 19.74
CA GLY A 801 30.39 -37.10 19.89
C GLY A 801 31.14 -37.25 18.56
N VAL A 802 30.62 -36.68 17.46
CA VAL A 802 31.22 -36.72 16.11
C VAL A 802 32.00 -35.43 15.90
N GLU A 803 33.09 -35.28 16.64
CA GLU A 803 33.87 -34.04 16.65
C GLU A 803 34.93 -33.99 15.54
N GLU A 804 35.21 -35.12 14.89
CA GLU A 804 36.24 -35.25 13.86
C GLU A 804 35.95 -34.45 12.59
N THR A 805 34.71 -33.98 12.42
CA THR A 805 34.27 -33.16 11.28
C THR A 805 33.96 -31.71 11.66
N ILE A 806 34.38 -31.30 12.86
CA ILE A 806 34.37 -29.91 13.31
C ILE A 806 35.74 -29.30 12.95
N ALA A 807 35.76 -28.43 11.95
CA ALA A 807 36.94 -27.69 11.55
C ALA A 807 37.20 -26.50 12.48
N LYS A 808 38.47 -26.12 12.67
CA LYS A 808 38.86 -24.89 13.39
C LYS A 808 38.96 -23.65 12.49
N ASP A 809 39.11 -23.86 11.18
CA ASP A 809 39.28 -22.83 10.17
C ASP A 809 38.84 -23.34 8.78
N GLU A 810 38.81 -22.45 7.80
CA GLU A 810 38.38 -22.75 6.42
C GLU A 810 39.27 -23.79 5.72
N SER A 811 40.58 -23.81 6.01
CA SER A 811 41.50 -24.78 5.42
C SER A 811 41.20 -26.19 5.93
N GLU A 812 41.02 -26.34 7.23
CA GLU A 812 40.68 -27.63 7.85
C GLU A 812 39.27 -28.08 7.43
N TYR A 813 38.34 -27.16 7.21
CA TYR A 813 37.02 -27.46 6.64
C TYR A 813 37.15 -28.11 5.26
N ILE A 814 37.97 -27.53 4.37
CA ILE A 814 38.25 -28.08 3.05
C ILE A 814 38.94 -29.45 3.18
N ASP A 815 39.93 -29.60 4.07
CA ASP A 815 40.65 -30.86 4.27
C ASP A 815 39.73 -32.00 4.75
N ILE A 816 38.83 -31.70 5.70
CA ILE A 816 37.82 -32.64 6.18
C ILE A 816 36.87 -33.02 5.05
N ALA A 817 36.34 -32.05 4.30
CA ALA A 817 35.43 -32.30 3.18
C ALA A 817 36.09 -33.16 2.10
N VAL A 818 37.34 -32.86 1.74
CA VAL A 818 38.12 -33.65 0.78
C VAL A 818 38.35 -35.07 1.29
N ARG A 819 38.73 -35.25 2.55
CA ARG A 819 38.93 -36.56 3.13
C ARG A 819 37.62 -37.36 3.14
N LEU A 820 36.50 -36.74 3.51
CA LEU A 820 35.19 -37.39 3.43
C LEU A 820 34.87 -37.84 2.00
N GLY A 821 35.28 -37.08 0.98
CA GLY A 821 35.07 -37.46 -0.42
C GLY A 821 35.90 -38.65 -0.87
N LEU A 822 37.16 -38.73 -0.42
CA LEU A 822 38.15 -39.73 -0.88
C LEU A 822 38.20 -41.00 -0.02
N ASP A 823 37.89 -40.91 1.27
CA ASP A 823 38.01 -41.99 2.26
C ASP A 823 36.62 -42.54 2.60
N GLU A 824 36.15 -43.48 1.79
CA GLU A 824 34.83 -44.12 1.95
C GLU A 824 34.71 -44.86 3.29
N GLU A 825 35.78 -45.51 3.77
CA GLU A 825 35.77 -46.24 5.04
C GLU A 825 35.55 -45.28 6.20
N TRP A 826 36.29 -44.17 6.24
CA TRP A 826 36.09 -43.14 7.25
C TRP A 826 34.71 -42.50 7.16
N ARG A 827 34.26 -42.14 5.96
CA ARG A 827 32.90 -41.61 5.73
C ARG A 827 31.83 -42.54 6.27
N ASN A 828 31.91 -43.85 5.99
CA ASN A 828 30.97 -44.86 6.48
C ASN A 828 31.06 -45.06 8.01
N SER A 829 32.26 -44.98 8.59
CA SER A 829 32.43 -45.04 10.04
C SER A 829 31.70 -43.89 10.76
N LEU A 830 31.72 -42.69 10.18
CA LEU A 830 31.01 -41.52 10.71
C LEU A 830 29.49 -41.66 10.55
N ARG A 831 29.01 -42.23 9.44
CA ARG A 831 27.57 -42.55 9.26
C ARG A 831 27.06 -43.47 10.36
N GLU A 832 27.78 -44.55 10.64
CA GLU A 832 27.38 -45.49 11.71
C GLU A 832 27.50 -44.85 13.09
N LYS A 833 28.53 -44.03 13.35
CA LYS A 833 28.66 -43.28 14.60
C LYS A 833 27.47 -42.33 14.82
N THR A 834 27.11 -41.54 13.80
CA THR A 834 25.92 -40.67 13.84
C THR A 834 24.65 -41.49 14.07
N LYS A 835 24.47 -42.60 13.38
CA LYS A 835 23.28 -43.45 13.51
C LYS A 835 23.10 -44.03 14.91
N VAL A 836 24.19 -44.45 15.56
CA VAL A 836 24.18 -44.96 16.94
C VAL A 836 23.87 -43.85 17.94
N ASN A 837 24.37 -42.64 17.71
CA ASN A 837 24.27 -41.53 18.67
C ASN A 837 23.15 -40.53 18.39
N GLN A 838 22.43 -40.62 17.26
CA GLN A 838 21.44 -39.62 16.85
C GLN A 838 20.37 -39.33 17.91
N ASP A 839 20.00 -40.33 18.72
CA ASP A 839 19.00 -40.16 19.77
C ASP A 839 19.47 -39.24 20.91
N GLN A 840 20.77 -38.93 21.00
CA GLN A 840 21.30 -37.95 21.97
C GLN A 840 20.90 -36.51 21.62
N VAL A 841 20.67 -36.21 20.34
CA VAL A 841 20.33 -34.86 19.86
C VAL A 841 18.82 -34.59 19.90
N TYR A 842 17.99 -35.64 19.85
CA TYR A 842 16.53 -35.52 19.84
C TYR A 842 15.91 -35.77 21.21
N ASN A 843 14.80 -35.10 21.48
CA ASN A 843 14.01 -35.23 22.71
C ASN A 843 14.81 -34.98 24.00
N ASP A 844 15.84 -34.14 23.97
CA ASP A 844 16.60 -33.78 25.17
C ASP A 844 15.76 -32.91 26.12
N LYS A 845 15.31 -33.52 27.22
CA LYS A 845 14.51 -32.86 28.26
C LYS A 845 15.35 -32.15 29.32
N THR A 846 16.67 -32.21 29.22
CA THR A 846 17.58 -31.59 30.21
C THR A 846 17.42 -30.08 30.22
N CYS A 847 17.26 -29.47 29.03
CA CYS A 847 17.01 -28.03 28.89
C CYS A 847 15.70 -27.60 29.57
N VAL A 848 14.64 -28.42 29.52
CA VAL A 848 13.33 -28.11 30.12
C VAL A 848 13.44 -28.02 31.65
N LYS A 849 14.15 -28.95 32.29
CA LYS A 849 14.39 -28.89 33.74
C LYS A 849 15.17 -27.65 34.17
N ALA A 850 16.22 -27.32 33.41
CA ALA A 850 17.00 -26.11 33.67
C ALA A 850 16.17 -24.83 33.48
N LEU A 851 15.27 -24.83 32.50
CA LEU A 851 14.33 -23.75 32.25
C LEU A 851 13.34 -23.57 33.41
N GLU A 852 12.79 -24.67 33.95
CA GLU A 852 11.95 -24.63 35.15
C GLU A 852 12.69 -24.09 36.37
N ASP A 853 13.96 -24.48 36.56
CA ASP A 853 14.80 -23.97 37.65
C ASP A 853 15.06 -22.47 37.49
N PHE A 854 15.31 -22.02 36.27
CA PHE A 854 15.37 -20.60 35.94
C PHE A 854 14.06 -19.90 36.32
N PHE A 855 12.90 -20.42 35.92
CA PHE A 855 11.61 -19.83 36.27
C PHE A 855 11.40 -19.70 37.79
N ARG A 856 11.69 -20.76 38.54
CA ARG A 856 11.60 -20.76 40.02
C ARG A 856 12.52 -19.69 40.62
N LYS A 857 13.76 -19.61 40.14
CA LYS A 857 14.77 -18.68 40.66
C LYS A 857 14.38 -17.23 40.39
N THR A 858 14.00 -16.92 39.16
CA THR A 858 13.76 -15.52 38.73
C THR A 858 12.49 -14.94 39.34
N VAL A 859 11.46 -15.77 39.61
CA VAL A 859 10.24 -15.31 40.30
C VAL A 859 10.44 -15.18 41.82
N ARG A 860 11.30 -15.99 42.43
CA ARG A 860 11.50 -16.01 43.90
C ARG A 860 12.57 -15.04 44.41
N GLN A 861 13.47 -14.56 43.56
CA GLN A 861 14.48 -13.57 43.94
C GLN A 861 13.92 -12.15 43.70
N PRO A 862 13.92 -11.24 44.69
CA PRO A 862 13.63 -9.83 44.42
C PRO A 862 14.70 -9.29 43.47
N GLN A 863 14.28 -8.76 42.31
CA GLN A 863 15.19 -8.05 41.40
C GLN A 863 15.82 -6.88 42.17
N LYS A 864 17.15 -6.80 42.17
CA LYS A 864 17.90 -5.68 42.76
C LYS A 864 17.72 -4.40 41.96
#